data_AF-A0AAV0XTU6-F1
#
_entry.id   AF-A0AAV0XTU6-F1
#
_cell.length_a   1.000
_cell.length_b   1.000
_cell.length_c   1.000
_cell.angle_alpha   90.00
_cell.angle_beta   90.00
_cell.angle_gamma   90.00
#
_symmetry.space_group_name_H-M   'P 1'
#
loop_
_entity.id
_entity.type
_entity.pdbx_description
1 polymer ?
#
loop_
_entity_poly.entity_id
_entity_poly.type
_entity_poly.pdbx_seq_one_letter_code
_entity_poly.pdbx_strand_id
1 'polypeptide(L)'
;MNLTMNGLNSTMRKDYVCHHSSFKKVDKDKNLKKSKNMSCPAKISIKVKKTTTDTVKKDKYVKEGLVAEIHIFFQHSHTINTAEALGNLRSSEETRKLFECYFSDGHGITEAIMYHEGKLELEGNEIAIANASLNPKYRTVQHSHDTWRQNNLGPRIGIGVLEKLKSKMSSYENNGIKVMINEDPFSVVICTPLMQRAHSLSYSKDIVFVDSTASCDAHNHSITFMLTPCAVGAVPLAVIITKGQSFVDYENGFKLAQKCFGIDGFGGQQFPKIFITDDSKAEREALKVVWPQSKQLLCRFHVSQAIWRWLWNSENNIDKSDRPILYNYFSKMLTAPTAEMAINAYLIAIDISNEYVLKYPNWVKYLNSYWSRKEIWCLSFRNYETHGHQTNNFSEVCVRIYKDIVLSRNKADNVISLIDFTCTVMEQYYIRRIRKFCNGRCNIARLFLNTIKRKIGYLAVENIKSLDNNIFDVPSQKTGEMYEVNISLICCTCEKGRLGSFCKHQGAVYFFYEQKLPNMPPVTPESRHCMAILAFGENALPISFYESLECNLSNDLNENKNTVNSNEYQNVQNNSISIDTYDITDNMDSEAKINSTTSATKFKEIIDLMTEHHNKFGLSTDALHTYLKKLTNVKTRTSWETFLSTKGKQIPLRHVSKAKIHVQPTSISRRRLEVTRGSKRLTVGRPPSNEKVKKNKRQKCLQINVKMNQPNAKSHGTSH
;
A
#
# COMPACT_ATOMS: atom_id res chain seq x y z
N MET A 1 17.08 -46.77 -19.29
CA MET A 1 17.23 -47.82 -20.32
C MET A 1 17.51 -49.12 -19.57
N ASN A 2 16.73 -50.19 -19.77
CA ASN A 2 17.15 -51.51 -19.28
C ASN A 2 17.77 -52.24 -20.46
N LEU A 3 19.09 -52.31 -20.46
CA LEU A 3 19.86 -53.14 -21.37
C LEU A 3 19.87 -54.55 -20.79
N THR A 4 19.05 -55.44 -21.33
CA THR A 4 19.26 -56.89 -21.15
C THR A 4 20.33 -57.30 -22.14
N MET A 5 21.57 -57.41 -21.65
CA MET A 5 22.71 -57.95 -22.40
C MET A 5 22.74 -59.46 -22.23
N ASN A 6 22.14 -60.19 -23.17
CA ASN A 6 22.43 -61.62 -23.37
C ASN A 6 23.08 -61.78 -24.75
N GLY A 7 24.33 -62.27 -24.75
CA GLY A 7 25.07 -62.90 -25.87
C GLY A 7 24.88 -62.38 -27.31
N LEU A 8 25.95 -61.77 -27.85
CA LEU A 8 26.31 -61.68 -29.28
C LEU A 8 25.33 -61.11 -30.34
N ASN A 9 24.08 -60.76 -30.00
CA ASN A 9 23.15 -60.07 -30.91
C ASN A 9 22.39 -58.94 -30.19
N SER A 10 22.99 -57.75 -30.12
CA SER A 10 22.37 -56.58 -29.48
C SER A 10 21.29 -55.93 -30.37
N THR A 11 20.09 -56.50 -30.40
CA THR A 11 18.87 -55.80 -30.89
C THR A 11 18.38 -54.79 -29.87
N MET A 12 18.25 -53.52 -30.27
CA MET A 12 17.64 -52.49 -29.43
C MET A 12 16.12 -52.54 -29.59
N ARG A 13 15.41 -52.91 -28.53
CA ARG A 13 13.93 -52.98 -28.50
C ARG A 13 13.34 -52.03 -27.46
N LYS A 14 12.30 -51.30 -27.85
CA LYS A 14 11.51 -50.45 -26.96
C LYS A 14 10.03 -50.71 -27.14
N ASP A 15 9.36 -51.09 -26.06
CA ASP A 15 7.91 -51.26 -26.04
C ASP A 15 7.25 -50.05 -25.36
N TYR A 16 6.30 -49.43 -26.06
CA TYR A 16 5.39 -48.41 -25.56
C TYR A 16 4.04 -49.08 -25.32
N VAL A 17 3.65 -49.22 -24.07
CA VAL A 17 2.39 -49.88 -23.68
C VAL A 17 1.34 -48.84 -23.32
N CYS A 18 0.06 -49.17 -23.49
CA CYS A 18 -1.05 -48.32 -23.10
C CYS A 18 -0.96 -47.89 -21.61
N HIS A 19 -1.41 -46.66 -21.30
CA HIS A 19 -1.58 -46.16 -19.93
C HIS A 19 -2.53 -47.01 -19.07
N HIS A 20 -3.31 -47.89 -19.68
CA HIS A 20 -4.21 -48.82 -19.01
C HIS A 20 -3.75 -50.29 -19.03
N SER A 21 -2.51 -50.57 -19.46
CA SER A 21 -1.92 -51.91 -19.38
C SER A 21 -1.62 -52.33 -17.93
N SER A 22 -1.34 -53.61 -17.70
CA SER A 22 -0.89 -54.14 -16.41
C SER A 22 0.58 -53.80 -16.08
N PHE A 23 1.33 -53.23 -17.02
CA PHE A 23 2.76 -52.98 -16.87
C PHE A 23 3.05 -52.04 -15.69
N LYS A 24 3.80 -52.56 -14.70
CA LYS A 24 4.20 -51.85 -13.46
C LYS A 24 3.04 -51.22 -12.68
N LYS A 25 1.88 -51.89 -12.66
CA LYS A 25 0.71 -51.45 -11.89
C LYS A 25 0.22 -52.57 -10.99
N VAL A 26 -0.47 -52.17 -9.93
CA VAL A 26 -1.13 -53.09 -9.01
C VAL A 26 -2.21 -53.85 -9.77
N ASP A 27 -2.38 -55.14 -9.43
CA ASP A 27 -3.47 -55.95 -9.94
C ASP A 27 -4.81 -55.29 -9.67
N LYS A 28 -5.73 -55.43 -10.63
CA LYS A 28 -7.04 -54.80 -10.57
C LYS A 28 -7.79 -55.17 -9.29
N ASP A 29 -7.71 -56.44 -8.88
CA ASP A 29 -8.46 -57.00 -7.74
C ASP A 29 -7.87 -56.61 -6.38
N LYS A 30 -6.61 -56.15 -6.35
CA LYS A 30 -5.92 -55.70 -5.14
C LYS A 30 -6.00 -54.18 -4.95
N ASN A 31 -6.63 -53.46 -5.88
CA ASN A 31 -6.67 -52.00 -5.86
C ASN A 31 -7.92 -51.49 -5.14
N LEU A 32 -7.73 -50.89 -3.96
CA LEU A 32 -8.80 -50.31 -3.14
C LEU A 32 -9.35 -48.97 -3.69
N LYS A 33 -8.84 -48.48 -4.83
CA LYS A 33 -9.24 -47.23 -5.50
C LYS A 33 -9.51 -47.46 -7.00
N LYS A 34 -10.02 -46.45 -7.70
CA LYS A 34 -10.24 -46.49 -9.17
C LYS A 34 -8.93 -46.88 -9.89
N SER A 35 -8.86 -48.11 -10.38
CA SER A 35 -7.63 -48.68 -10.95
C SER A 35 -7.35 -48.13 -12.34
N LYS A 36 -6.11 -47.68 -12.58
CA LYS A 36 -5.65 -47.37 -13.93
C LYS A 36 -5.39 -48.63 -14.75
N ASN A 37 -5.31 -49.80 -14.13
CA ASN A 37 -5.03 -51.07 -14.80
C ASN A 37 -6.34 -51.70 -15.32
N MET A 38 -6.52 -51.68 -16.63
CA MET A 38 -7.62 -52.36 -17.36
C MET A 38 -7.13 -53.61 -18.09
N SER A 39 -5.93 -54.08 -17.76
CA SER A 39 -5.24 -55.16 -18.46
C SER A 39 -5.20 -54.95 -19.98
N CYS A 40 -5.05 -53.69 -20.41
CA CYS A 40 -5.09 -53.34 -21.82
C CYS A 40 -3.88 -53.90 -22.57
N PRO A 41 -4.10 -54.68 -23.67
CA PRO A 41 -3.02 -55.32 -24.40
C PRO A 41 -2.35 -54.39 -25.44
N ALA A 42 -2.93 -53.21 -25.70
CA ALA A 42 -2.43 -52.26 -26.69
C ALA A 42 -0.98 -51.82 -26.42
N LYS A 43 -0.13 -51.92 -27.46
CA LYS A 43 1.29 -51.55 -27.41
C LYS A 43 1.87 -51.26 -28.79
N ILE A 44 2.92 -50.44 -28.82
CA ILE A 44 3.80 -50.23 -29.97
C ILE A 44 5.17 -50.80 -29.59
N SER A 45 5.68 -51.75 -30.37
CA SER A 45 7.01 -52.30 -30.20
C SER A 45 7.91 -51.81 -31.31
N ILE A 46 8.98 -51.11 -30.96
CA ILE A 46 9.99 -50.63 -31.90
C ILE A 46 11.23 -51.49 -31.70
N LYS A 47 11.66 -52.18 -32.76
CA LYS A 47 12.86 -53.00 -32.78
C LYS A 47 13.81 -52.47 -33.84
N VAL A 48 14.98 -52.03 -33.42
CA VAL A 48 16.05 -51.59 -34.33
C VAL A 48 17.01 -52.76 -34.53
N LYS A 49 17.11 -53.21 -35.78
CA LYS A 49 18.04 -54.26 -36.21
C LYS A 49 19.43 -53.65 -36.38
N LYS A 50 20.46 -54.36 -35.95
CA LYS A 50 21.85 -53.93 -36.13
C LYS A 50 22.26 -54.19 -37.58
N THR A 51 22.78 -53.17 -38.27
CA THR A 51 23.28 -53.30 -39.65
C THR A 51 24.65 -53.98 -39.65
N THR A 52 24.66 -55.25 -40.00
CA THR A 52 25.86 -56.08 -40.19
C THR A 52 25.88 -56.63 -41.61
N THR A 53 27.04 -57.06 -42.10
CA THR A 53 27.17 -57.70 -43.42
C THR A 53 26.18 -58.86 -43.60
N ASP A 54 25.95 -59.66 -42.56
CA ASP A 54 25.00 -60.78 -42.60
C ASP A 54 23.53 -60.36 -42.57
N THR A 55 23.17 -59.32 -41.81
CA THR A 55 21.79 -58.83 -41.76
C THR A 55 21.40 -58.09 -43.03
N VAL A 56 22.33 -57.36 -43.65
CA VAL A 56 22.15 -56.74 -44.98
C VAL A 56 21.96 -57.79 -46.07
N LYS A 57 22.63 -58.95 -45.96
CA LYS A 57 22.46 -60.07 -46.91
C LYS A 57 21.10 -60.78 -46.74
N LYS A 58 20.61 -60.92 -45.50
CA LYS A 58 19.43 -61.74 -45.18
C LYS A 58 18.11 -60.95 -45.15
N ASP A 59 18.14 -59.65 -44.89
CA ASP A 59 16.96 -58.81 -44.72
C ASP A 59 16.93 -57.71 -45.80
N LYS A 60 15.99 -57.84 -46.75
CA LYS A 60 15.84 -56.92 -47.88
C LYS A 60 15.60 -55.47 -47.45
N TYR A 61 14.92 -55.25 -46.32
CA TYR A 61 14.61 -53.91 -45.83
C TYR A 61 15.85 -53.26 -45.20
N VAL A 62 16.67 -54.05 -44.50
CA VAL A 62 17.97 -53.57 -43.98
C VAL A 62 18.91 -53.19 -45.13
N LYS A 63 18.88 -53.92 -46.25
CA LYS A 63 19.62 -53.60 -47.48
C LYS A 63 19.20 -52.26 -48.10
N GLU A 64 17.92 -51.91 -47.99
CA GLU A 64 17.34 -50.63 -48.44
C GLU A 64 17.49 -49.50 -47.41
N GLY A 65 18.20 -49.74 -46.29
CA GLY A 65 18.42 -48.75 -45.23
C GLY A 65 17.29 -48.66 -44.19
N LEU A 66 16.25 -49.50 -44.29
CA LEU A 66 15.11 -49.56 -43.38
C LEU A 66 15.39 -50.54 -42.24
N VAL A 67 16.09 -50.06 -41.21
CA VAL A 67 16.62 -50.88 -40.10
C VAL A 67 15.68 -51.02 -38.90
N ALA A 68 14.57 -50.28 -38.88
CA ALA A 68 13.61 -50.26 -37.77
C ALA A 68 12.31 -50.99 -38.15
N GLU A 69 11.90 -51.92 -37.29
CA GLU A 69 10.66 -52.66 -37.37
C GLU A 69 9.71 -52.15 -36.29
N ILE A 70 8.54 -51.64 -36.69
CA ILE A 70 7.53 -51.10 -35.79
C ILE A 70 6.29 -52.00 -35.83
N HIS A 71 6.01 -52.70 -34.74
CA HIS A 71 4.78 -53.47 -34.57
C HIS A 71 3.78 -52.67 -33.74
N ILE A 72 2.65 -52.32 -34.36
CA ILE A 72 1.56 -51.60 -33.69
C ILE A 72 0.44 -52.61 -33.39
N PHE A 73 0.18 -52.84 -32.11
CA PHE A 73 -0.97 -53.61 -31.65
C PHE A 73 -1.99 -52.64 -31.04
N PHE A 74 -2.99 -52.25 -31.83
CA PHE A 74 -3.95 -51.19 -31.50
C PHE A 74 -5.30 -51.71 -30.94
N GLN A 75 -5.32 -52.91 -30.37
CA GLN A 75 -6.53 -53.43 -29.73
C GLN A 75 -6.60 -52.98 -28.27
N HIS A 76 -7.53 -52.07 -27.97
CA HIS A 76 -7.77 -51.56 -26.62
C HIS A 76 -8.92 -52.31 -25.94
N SER A 77 -8.76 -52.64 -24.65
CA SER A 77 -9.82 -53.23 -23.82
C SER A 77 -10.76 -52.19 -23.18
N HIS A 78 -10.66 -50.93 -23.60
CA HIS A 78 -11.35 -49.79 -23.03
C HIS A 78 -11.57 -48.70 -24.09
N THR A 79 -12.48 -47.77 -23.81
CA THR A 79 -12.69 -46.60 -24.67
C THR A 79 -11.51 -45.63 -24.57
N ILE A 80 -11.15 -45.01 -25.71
CA ILE A 80 -9.98 -44.13 -25.83
C ILE A 80 -10.34 -42.64 -25.94
N ASN A 81 -11.55 -42.32 -26.42
CA ASN A 81 -12.02 -40.95 -26.64
C ASN A 81 -13.07 -40.54 -25.59
N THR A 82 -12.77 -40.77 -24.31
CA THR A 82 -13.62 -40.35 -23.20
C THR A 82 -12.87 -39.42 -22.28
N ALA A 83 -13.60 -38.55 -21.55
CA ALA A 83 -12.99 -37.66 -20.55
C ALA A 83 -12.14 -38.43 -19.52
N GLU A 84 -12.53 -39.66 -19.17
CA GLU A 84 -11.77 -40.50 -18.25
C GLU A 84 -10.44 -41.01 -18.86
N ALA A 85 -10.44 -41.39 -20.15
CA ALA A 85 -9.22 -41.77 -20.86
C ALA A 85 -8.28 -40.57 -21.03
N LEU A 86 -8.82 -39.43 -21.48
CA LEU A 86 -8.08 -38.18 -21.69
C LEU A 86 -7.50 -37.61 -20.39
N GLY A 87 -8.23 -37.74 -19.27
CA GLY A 87 -7.77 -37.32 -17.96
C GLY A 87 -6.59 -38.15 -17.40
N ASN A 88 -6.16 -39.21 -18.08
CA ASN A 88 -5.01 -40.02 -17.69
C ASN A 88 -3.75 -39.74 -18.51
N LEU A 89 -3.83 -38.85 -19.51
CA LEU A 89 -2.69 -38.41 -20.30
C LEU A 89 -1.66 -37.67 -19.45
N ARG A 90 -0.40 -37.68 -19.92
CA ARG A 90 0.68 -36.89 -19.31
C ARG A 90 0.59 -35.45 -19.79
N SER A 91 0.87 -34.50 -18.89
CA SER A 91 1.02 -33.09 -19.24
C SER A 91 1.99 -32.95 -20.41
N SER A 92 1.61 -32.15 -21.40
CA SER A 92 2.53 -31.73 -22.45
C SER A 92 3.65 -30.85 -21.85
N GLU A 93 4.75 -30.73 -22.58
CA GLU A 93 5.88 -29.91 -22.18
C GLU A 93 5.53 -28.41 -22.24
N GLU A 94 4.72 -28.04 -23.23
CA GLU A 94 4.19 -26.70 -23.44
C GLU A 94 3.28 -26.28 -22.28
N THR A 95 2.34 -27.14 -21.91
CA THR A 95 1.47 -26.91 -20.74
C THR A 95 2.30 -26.82 -19.46
N ARG A 96 3.31 -27.69 -19.30
CA ARG A 96 4.19 -27.64 -18.11
C ARG A 96 4.91 -26.29 -18.01
N LYS A 97 5.51 -25.82 -19.10
CA LYS A 97 6.17 -24.49 -19.17
C LYS A 97 5.20 -23.35 -18.91
N LEU A 98 3.97 -23.45 -19.40
CA LEU A 98 2.93 -22.44 -19.16
C LEU A 98 2.57 -22.34 -17.67
N PHE A 99 2.47 -23.48 -16.96
CA PHE A 99 2.29 -23.48 -15.51
C PHE A 99 3.50 -22.92 -14.76
N GLU A 100 4.72 -23.17 -15.23
CA GLU A 100 5.93 -22.54 -14.68
C GLU A 100 5.90 -21.01 -14.81
N CYS A 101 5.39 -20.47 -15.92
CA CYS A 101 5.14 -19.03 -16.05
C CYS A 101 4.14 -18.54 -15.01
N TYR A 102 3.03 -19.25 -14.78
CA TYR A 102 2.06 -18.86 -13.76
C TYR A 102 2.66 -18.83 -12.35
N PHE A 103 3.51 -19.80 -12.01
CA PHE A 103 4.21 -19.80 -10.73
C PHE A 103 5.18 -18.62 -10.62
N SER A 104 5.91 -18.30 -11.69
CA SER A 104 6.76 -17.10 -11.76
C SER A 104 5.98 -15.79 -11.66
N ASP A 105 4.73 -15.76 -12.13
CA ASP A 105 3.80 -14.63 -11.98
C ASP A 105 3.17 -14.56 -10.58
N GLY A 106 3.50 -15.50 -9.69
CA GLY A 106 3.06 -15.53 -8.29
C GLY A 106 1.77 -16.32 -8.04
N HIS A 107 1.27 -17.07 -9.02
CA HIS A 107 0.10 -17.92 -8.83
C HIS A 107 0.44 -19.13 -7.96
N GLY A 108 -0.33 -19.36 -6.89
CA GLY A 108 -0.31 -20.64 -6.18
C GLY A 108 -0.93 -21.77 -7.01
N ILE A 109 -0.76 -23.03 -6.59
CA ILE A 109 -1.27 -24.21 -7.32
C ILE A 109 -2.74 -24.06 -7.73
N THR A 110 -3.62 -23.74 -6.78
CA THR A 110 -5.06 -23.60 -7.03
C THR A 110 -5.36 -22.41 -7.94
N GLU A 111 -4.67 -21.28 -7.75
CA GLU A 111 -4.89 -20.08 -8.56
C GLU A 111 -4.41 -20.28 -10.00
N ALA A 112 -3.29 -20.99 -10.19
CA ALA A 112 -2.79 -21.37 -11.51
C ALA A 112 -3.77 -22.29 -12.24
N ILE A 113 -4.31 -23.30 -11.55
CA ILE A 113 -5.32 -24.21 -12.12
C ILE A 113 -6.57 -23.43 -12.54
N MET A 114 -7.15 -22.64 -11.63
CA MET A 114 -8.36 -21.87 -11.92
C MET A 114 -8.15 -20.87 -13.07
N TYR A 115 -6.98 -20.22 -13.10
CA TYR A 115 -6.64 -19.28 -14.16
C TYR A 115 -6.45 -19.98 -15.51
N HIS A 116 -5.79 -21.13 -15.52
CA HIS A 116 -5.56 -21.92 -16.73
C HIS A 116 -6.87 -22.49 -17.27
N GLU A 117 -7.68 -23.13 -16.42
CA GLU A 117 -8.98 -23.69 -16.78
C GLU A 117 -9.91 -22.59 -17.32
N GLY A 118 -9.94 -21.41 -16.68
CA GLY A 118 -10.71 -20.27 -17.18
C GLY A 118 -10.26 -19.75 -18.55
N LYS A 119 -8.99 -19.92 -18.94
CA LYS A 119 -8.56 -19.64 -20.33
C LYS A 119 -9.11 -20.66 -21.31
N LEU A 120 -9.05 -21.94 -20.97
CA LEU A 120 -9.58 -23.03 -21.80
C LEU A 120 -11.10 -22.94 -21.96
N GLU A 121 -11.82 -22.54 -20.90
CA GLU A 121 -13.26 -22.27 -20.95
C GLU A 121 -13.60 -21.16 -21.95
N LEU A 122 -12.80 -20.09 -22.01
CA LEU A 122 -13.00 -18.99 -22.98
C LEU A 122 -12.75 -19.42 -24.43
N GLU A 123 -11.90 -20.43 -24.64
CA GLU A 123 -11.68 -21.03 -25.96
C GLU A 123 -12.81 -21.99 -26.38
N GLY A 124 -13.70 -22.38 -25.45
CA GLY A 124 -14.90 -23.16 -25.72
C GLY A 124 -14.66 -24.64 -26.06
N ASN A 125 -13.50 -25.20 -25.71
CA ASN A 125 -13.12 -26.57 -26.06
C ASN A 125 -13.22 -27.54 -24.85
N GLU A 126 -14.37 -28.17 -24.68
CA GLU A 126 -14.64 -29.16 -23.62
C GLU A 126 -13.66 -30.36 -23.63
N ILE A 127 -13.16 -30.76 -24.80
CA ILE A 127 -12.18 -31.84 -24.91
C ILE A 127 -10.85 -31.41 -24.28
N ALA A 128 -10.45 -30.15 -24.45
CA ALA A 128 -9.23 -29.61 -23.85
C ALA A 128 -9.33 -29.56 -22.32
N ILE A 129 -10.49 -29.21 -21.78
CA ILE A 129 -10.76 -29.19 -20.33
C ILE A 129 -10.62 -30.59 -19.73
N ALA A 130 -11.13 -31.63 -20.39
CA ALA A 130 -11.02 -33.01 -19.91
C ALA A 130 -9.62 -33.65 -20.14
N ASN A 131 -8.80 -33.08 -21.00
CA ASN A 131 -7.52 -33.63 -21.42
C ASN A 131 -6.38 -33.25 -20.46
N ALA A 132 -5.90 -34.22 -19.67
CA ALA A 132 -4.82 -33.97 -18.69
C ALA A 132 -3.46 -33.58 -19.30
N SER A 133 -3.30 -33.72 -20.62
CA SER A 133 -2.13 -33.21 -21.34
C SER A 133 -2.17 -31.69 -21.50
N LEU A 134 -3.37 -31.14 -21.66
CA LEU A 134 -3.62 -29.71 -21.85
C LEU A 134 -4.05 -29.05 -20.54
N ASN A 135 -4.99 -29.64 -19.81
CA ASN A 135 -5.50 -29.22 -18.50
C ASN A 135 -5.09 -30.22 -17.39
N PRO A 136 -3.88 -30.08 -16.81
CA PRO A 136 -3.31 -31.07 -15.91
C PRO A 136 -4.04 -31.11 -14.56
N LYS A 137 -4.17 -32.32 -14.01
CA LYS A 137 -4.77 -32.54 -12.69
C LYS A 137 -3.96 -31.90 -11.57
N TYR A 138 -4.62 -31.58 -10.46
CA TYR A 138 -4.02 -30.97 -9.26
C TYR A 138 -2.68 -31.61 -8.84
N ARG A 139 -2.60 -32.94 -8.76
CA ARG A 139 -1.37 -33.64 -8.36
C ARG A 139 -0.20 -33.44 -9.33
N THR A 140 -0.49 -33.33 -10.62
CA THR A 140 0.53 -33.05 -11.64
C THR A 140 1.03 -31.62 -11.48
N VAL A 141 0.12 -30.65 -11.33
CA VAL A 141 0.46 -29.25 -11.09
C VAL A 141 1.24 -29.07 -9.79
N GLN A 142 0.84 -29.76 -8.72
CA GLN A 142 1.56 -29.78 -7.44
C GLN A 142 2.99 -30.27 -7.62
N HIS A 143 3.19 -31.39 -8.33
CA HIS A 143 4.53 -31.89 -8.61
C HIS A 143 5.36 -30.90 -9.41
N SER A 144 4.79 -30.31 -10.48
CA SER A 144 5.44 -29.28 -11.27
C SER A 144 5.81 -28.06 -10.44
N HIS A 145 4.91 -27.60 -9.57
CA HIS A 145 5.17 -26.51 -8.63
C HIS A 145 6.30 -26.85 -7.67
N ASP A 146 6.31 -28.04 -7.07
CA ASP A 146 7.35 -28.45 -6.13
C ASP A 146 8.73 -28.53 -6.79
N THR A 147 8.80 -29.05 -8.02
CA THR A 147 10.02 -29.05 -8.84
C THR A 147 10.46 -27.64 -9.19
N TRP A 148 9.55 -26.80 -9.70
CA TRP A 148 9.82 -25.40 -10.01
C TRP A 148 10.33 -24.65 -8.76
N ARG A 149 9.67 -24.82 -7.61
CA ARG A 149 10.02 -24.19 -6.34
C ARG A 149 11.41 -24.61 -5.90
N GLN A 150 11.73 -25.90 -5.95
CA GLN A 150 13.07 -26.37 -5.60
C GLN A 150 14.14 -25.81 -6.53
N ASN A 151 13.87 -25.73 -7.84
CA ASN A 151 14.80 -25.22 -8.83
C ASN A 151 14.99 -23.70 -8.75
N ASN A 152 13.97 -22.93 -8.36
CA ASN A 152 14.01 -21.47 -8.36
C ASN A 152 14.27 -20.86 -6.98
N LEU A 153 13.68 -21.44 -5.94
CA LEU A 153 13.73 -20.92 -4.55
C LEU A 153 14.61 -21.79 -3.64
N GLY A 154 15.02 -22.98 -4.07
CA GLY A 154 15.88 -23.87 -3.29
C GLY A 154 15.16 -24.59 -2.15
N PRO A 155 15.92 -25.19 -1.21
CA PRO A 155 15.35 -25.84 -0.04
C PRO A 155 14.65 -24.82 0.88
N ARG A 156 13.78 -25.32 1.77
CA ARG A 156 13.10 -24.46 2.75
C ARG A 156 14.06 -24.00 3.86
N ILE A 157 15.02 -24.84 4.25
CA ILE A 157 15.88 -24.65 5.42
C ILE A 157 17.30 -25.15 5.08
N GLY A 158 18.30 -24.67 5.81
CA GLY A 158 19.66 -25.19 5.80
C GLY A 158 20.58 -24.47 4.83
N ILE A 159 21.81 -25.00 4.72
CA ILE A 159 22.91 -24.36 3.98
C ILE A 159 22.58 -24.14 2.49
N GLY A 160 21.77 -25.03 1.90
CA GLY A 160 21.35 -24.91 0.50
C GLY A 160 20.52 -23.66 0.18
N VAL A 161 19.95 -22.98 1.20
CA VAL A 161 19.31 -21.66 1.00
C VAL A 161 20.37 -20.60 0.68
N LEU A 162 21.49 -20.60 1.40
CA LEU A 162 22.59 -19.67 1.16
C LEU A 162 23.26 -19.93 -0.19
N GLU A 163 23.50 -21.21 -0.54
CA GLU A 163 24.03 -21.59 -1.85
C GLU A 163 23.13 -21.12 -2.99
N LYS A 164 21.81 -21.36 -2.87
CA LYS A 164 20.85 -20.91 -3.87
C LYS A 164 20.80 -19.38 -3.96
N LEU A 165 20.87 -18.70 -2.82
CA LEU A 165 20.90 -17.25 -2.77
C LEU A 165 22.16 -16.69 -3.48
N LYS A 166 23.35 -17.23 -3.19
CA LYS A 166 24.60 -16.89 -3.88
C LYS A 166 24.49 -17.11 -5.39
N SER A 167 23.89 -18.22 -5.82
CA SER A 167 23.68 -18.51 -7.25
C SER A 167 22.79 -17.47 -7.97
N LYS A 168 21.93 -16.75 -7.24
CA LYS A 168 21.03 -15.73 -7.79
C LYS A 168 21.63 -14.32 -7.80
N MET A 169 22.78 -14.09 -7.15
CA MET A 169 23.38 -12.74 -7.02
C MET A 169 23.57 -12.05 -8.36
N SER A 170 24.16 -12.74 -9.34
CA SER A 170 24.37 -12.20 -10.69
C SER A 170 23.05 -11.81 -11.38
N SER A 171 21.97 -12.55 -11.12
CA SER A 171 20.65 -12.20 -11.67
C SER A 171 20.10 -10.90 -11.08
N TYR A 172 20.35 -10.62 -9.80
CA TYR A 172 19.91 -9.36 -9.19
C TYR A 172 20.76 -8.18 -9.69
N GLU A 173 22.08 -8.38 -9.76
CA GLU A 173 23.04 -7.39 -10.26
C GLU A 173 22.75 -7.00 -11.72
N ASN A 174 22.47 -7.98 -12.59
CA ASN A 174 22.08 -7.73 -13.98
C ASN A 174 20.79 -6.90 -14.12
N ASN A 175 19.93 -6.89 -13.10
CA ASN A 175 18.72 -6.07 -13.05
C ASN A 175 18.94 -4.73 -12.32
N GLY A 176 20.20 -4.38 -12.01
CA GLY A 176 20.57 -3.17 -11.28
C GLY A 176 20.18 -3.19 -9.80
N ILE A 177 19.87 -4.36 -9.23
CA ILE A 177 19.48 -4.50 -7.82
C ILE A 177 20.71 -4.83 -6.99
N LYS A 178 20.99 -4.02 -5.97
CA LYS A 178 22.02 -4.33 -4.98
C LYS A 178 21.45 -5.26 -3.91
N VAL A 179 22.00 -6.47 -3.82
CA VAL A 179 21.72 -7.41 -2.73
C VAL A 179 23.03 -7.73 -2.02
N MET A 180 23.13 -7.36 -0.74
CA MET A 180 24.28 -7.71 0.10
C MET A 180 23.86 -8.74 1.15
N ILE A 181 24.77 -9.65 1.48
CA ILE A 181 24.51 -10.76 2.41
C ILE A 181 25.62 -10.80 3.44
N ASN A 182 25.26 -11.06 4.69
CA ASN A 182 26.15 -11.52 5.73
C ASN A 182 25.64 -12.86 6.27
N GLU A 183 26.53 -13.83 6.46
CA GLU A 183 26.13 -15.19 6.87
C GLU A 183 25.98 -15.33 8.38
N ASP A 184 26.88 -14.72 9.16
CA ASP A 184 26.85 -14.80 10.62
C ASP A 184 27.17 -13.43 11.28
N PRO A 185 26.23 -12.84 12.02
CA PRO A 185 24.82 -13.21 12.10
C PRO A 185 24.13 -13.02 10.73
N PHE A 186 23.16 -13.87 10.40
CA PHE A 186 22.51 -13.82 9.09
C PHE A 186 21.78 -12.48 8.87
N SER A 187 22.15 -11.77 7.80
CA SER A 187 21.44 -10.58 7.33
C SER A 187 21.52 -10.41 5.81
N VAL A 188 20.49 -9.79 5.24
CA VAL A 188 20.41 -9.44 3.82
C VAL A 188 19.92 -8.01 3.69
N VAL A 189 20.55 -7.23 2.83
CA VAL A 189 20.08 -5.89 2.45
C VAL A 189 19.72 -5.88 0.99
N ILE A 190 18.53 -5.37 0.68
CA ILE A 190 18.01 -5.23 -0.67
C ILE A 190 17.83 -3.73 -0.96
N CYS A 191 18.47 -3.26 -2.03
CA CYS A 191 18.31 -1.91 -2.56
C CYS A 191 18.04 -1.97 -4.07
N THR A 192 16.76 -1.87 -4.42
CA THR A 192 16.28 -1.86 -5.82
C THR A 192 16.66 -0.57 -6.54
N PRO A 193 16.57 -0.49 -7.88
CA PRO A 193 16.87 0.74 -8.62
C PRO A 193 16.10 1.98 -8.12
N LEU A 194 14.81 1.85 -7.76
CA LEU A 194 14.05 2.94 -7.15
C LEU A 194 14.59 3.31 -5.77
N MET A 195 14.94 2.33 -4.93
CA MET A 195 15.50 2.58 -3.59
C MET A 195 16.85 3.30 -3.67
N GLN A 196 17.72 2.90 -4.62
CA GLN A 196 18.99 3.56 -4.88
C GLN A 196 18.79 5.03 -5.27
N ARG A 197 17.87 5.32 -6.21
CA ARG A 197 17.52 6.70 -6.57
C ARG A 197 16.82 7.45 -5.43
N ALA A 198 16.12 6.77 -4.53
CA ALA A 198 15.45 7.42 -3.39
C ALA A 198 16.44 8.08 -2.42
N HIS A 199 17.73 7.67 -2.42
CA HIS A 199 18.77 8.37 -1.67
C HIS A 199 19.11 9.76 -2.24
N SER A 200 18.72 10.11 -3.47
CA SER A 200 18.93 11.45 -4.01
C SER A 200 17.81 12.44 -3.64
N LEU A 201 16.80 12.00 -2.89
CA LEU A 201 15.71 12.87 -2.46
C LEU A 201 16.18 13.84 -1.38
N SER A 202 15.65 15.06 -1.38
CA SER A 202 16.01 16.07 -0.37
C SER A 202 15.76 15.56 1.06
N TYR A 203 14.68 14.82 1.28
CA TYR A 203 14.34 14.31 2.60
C TYR A 203 15.19 13.12 3.06
N SER A 204 15.90 12.39 2.18
CA SER A 204 16.65 11.21 2.62
C SER A 204 17.83 11.57 3.50
N LYS A 205 18.40 12.77 3.35
CA LYS A 205 19.45 13.29 4.24
C LYS A 205 18.93 13.96 5.50
N ASP A 206 17.66 14.33 5.54
CA ASP A 206 17.05 15.04 6.67
C ASP A 206 16.34 14.06 7.62
N ILE A 207 15.45 13.20 7.09
CA ILE A 207 14.58 12.37 7.92
C ILE A 207 14.32 10.98 7.31
N VAL A 208 14.53 9.96 8.13
CA VAL A 208 14.30 8.55 7.77
C VAL A 208 13.46 7.87 8.84
N PHE A 209 12.45 7.12 8.40
CA PHE A 209 11.65 6.27 9.27
C PHE A 209 12.19 4.85 9.23
N VAL A 210 12.25 4.23 10.41
CA VAL A 210 12.64 2.83 10.54
C VAL A 210 11.53 2.11 11.29
N ASP A 211 11.15 0.94 10.77
CA ASP A 211 10.20 0.06 11.43
C ASP A 211 10.46 -1.38 11.00
N SER A 212 10.17 -2.28 11.92
CA SER A 212 10.52 -3.69 11.79
C SER A 212 9.29 -4.56 11.96
N THR A 213 9.16 -5.57 11.10
CA THR A 213 8.06 -6.52 11.17
C THR A 213 8.57 -7.95 11.02
N ALA A 214 7.99 -8.87 11.78
CA ALA A 214 8.31 -10.29 11.71
C ALA A 214 7.14 -11.09 11.09
N SER A 215 7.31 -12.41 11.06
CA SER A 215 6.31 -13.40 10.61
C SER A 215 5.93 -13.29 9.14
N CYS A 216 6.87 -12.81 8.32
CA CYS A 216 6.68 -12.66 6.88
C CYS A 216 7.14 -13.89 6.08
N ASP A 217 7.89 -14.79 6.69
CA ASP A 217 8.34 -16.04 6.09
C ASP A 217 8.24 -17.22 7.07
N ALA A 218 8.61 -18.40 6.60
CA ALA A 218 8.61 -19.64 7.39
C ALA A 218 9.54 -19.59 8.61
N HIS A 219 10.64 -18.84 8.54
CA HIS A 219 11.66 -18.74 9.60
C HIS A 219 11.46 -17.57 10.56
N ASN A 220 10.43 -16.75 10.31
CA ASN A 220 10.12 -15.60 11.15
C ASN A 220 11.28 -14.57 11.22
N HIS A 221 11.99 -14.39 10.10
CA HIS A 221 13.00 -13.33 9.98
C HIS A 221 12.36 -11.97 10.28
N SER A 222 13.16 -11.05 10.84
CA SER A 222 12.75 -9.66 10.98
C SER A 222 13.03 -8.92 9.67
N ILE A 223 12.04 -8.17 9.20
CA ILE A 223 12.14 -7.32 8.02
C ILE A 223 12.03 -5.86 8.49
N THR A 224 13.12 -5.13 8.34
CA THR A 224 13.22 -3.71 8.68
C THR A 224 13.16 -2.88 7.40
N PHE A 225 12.27 -1.89 7.39
CA PHE A 225 12.14 -0.94 6.30
C PHE A 225 12.80 0.38 6.70
N MET A 226 13.67 0.92 5.84
CA MET A 226 14.12 2.31 5.93
C MET A 226 13.34 3.11 4.90
N LEU A 227 12.61 4.15 5.31
CA LEU A 227 11.75 4.95 4.43
C LEU A 227 12.08 6.43 4.53
N THR A 228 11.96 7.16 3.42
CA THR A 228 12.05 8.63 3.41
C THR A 228 10.76 9.26 2.86
N PRO A 229 10.32 10.42 3.37
CA PRO A 229 9.21 11.17 2.78
C PRO A 229 9.44 11.52 1.32
N CYS A 230 8.36 11.54 0.55
CA CYS A 230 8.34 12.05 -0.81
C CYS A 230 6.94 12.55 -1.18
N ALA A 231 6.78 13.04 -2.41
CA ALA A 231 5.51 13.61 -2.86
C ALA A 231 4.32 12.63 -2.83
N VAL A 232 4.58 11.31 -2.86
CA VAL A 232 3.56 10.26 -2.80
C VAL A 232 3.38 9.61 -1.42
N GLY A 233 3.91 10.26 -0.38
CA GLY A 233 3.92 9.78 0.99
C GLY A 233 5.35 9.47 1.43
N ALA A 234 5.75 8.21 1.31
CA ALA A 234 7.12 7.77 1.55
C ALA A 234 7.50 6.67 0.57
N VAL A 235 8.79 6.52 0.33
CA VAL A 235 9.40 5.45 -0.47
C VAL A 235 10.49 4.76 0.34
N PRO A 236 10.76 3.47 0.07
CA PRO A 236 11.85 2.76 0.69
C PRO A 236 13.21 3.24 0.20
N LEU A 237 14.17 3.28 1.12
CA LEU A 237 15.62 3.40 0.88
C LEU A 237 16.29 2.02 0.91
N ALA A 238 15.79 1.10 1.74
CA ALA A 238 16.20 -0.29 1.76
C ALA A 238 15.18 -1.17 2.46
N VAL A 239 15.26 -2.47 2.15
CA VAL A 239 14.67 -3.54 2.94
C VAL A 239 15.80 -4.38 3.53
N ILE A 240 15.82 -4.51 4.85
CA ILE A 240 16.83 -5.24 5.60
C ILE A 240 16.16 -6.45 6.22
N ILE A 241 16.71 -7.64 5.98
CA ILE A 241 16.23 -8.90 6.54
C ILE A 241 17.28 -9.39 7.51
N THR A 242 16.91 -9.63 8.77
CA THR A 242 17.80 -10.14 9.81
C THR A 242 17.23 -11.40 10.44
N LYS A 243 18.09 -12.21 11.06
CA LYS A 243 17.68 -13.41 11.80
C LYS A 243 16.63 -13.11 12.89
N GLY A 244 16.80 -12.00 13.59
CA GLY A 244 15.92 -11.59 14.69
C GLY A 244 15.90 -10.09 14.93
N GLN A 245 15.40 -9.70 16.09
CA GLN A 245 15.26 -8.30 16.54
C GLN A 245 16.18 -7.98 17.73
N SER A 246 17.28 -8.74 17.90
CA SER A 246 18.28 -8.42 18.91
C SER A 246 19.13 -7.23 18.48
N PHE A 247 19.85 -6.62 19.43
CA PHE A 247 20.79 -5.54 19.14
C PHE A 247 21.82 -5.98 18.09
N VAL A 248 22.39 -7.18 18.24
CA VAL A 248 23.41 -7.75 17.34
C VAL A 248 22.86 -7.95 15.92
N ASP A 249 21.61 -8.43 15.82
CA ASP A 249 20.94 -8.60 14.52
C ASP A 249 20.77 -7.26 13.79
N TYR A 250 20.24 -6.25 14.50
CA TYR A 250 20.05 -4.90 13.95
C TYR A 250 21.37 -4.24 13.58
N GLU A 251 22.38 -4.30 14.46
CA GLU A 251 23.68 -3.69 14.23
C GLU A 251 24.32 -4.26 12.95
N ASN A 252 24.29 -5.58 12.79
CA ASN A 252 24.82 -6.22 11.60
C ASN A 252 24.03 -5.83 10.33
N GLY A 253 22.69 -5.86 10.39
CA GLY A 253 21.84 -5.45 9.27
C GLY A 253 22.05 -3.99 8.86
N PHE A 254 22.19 -3.08 9.83
CA PHE A 254 22.44 -1.65 9.59
C PHE A 254 23.85 -1.38 9.07
N LYS A 255 24.88 -2.07 9.59
CA LYS A 255 26.25 -2.00 9.02
C LYS A 255 26.28 -2.48 7.58
N LEU A 256 25.56 -3.57 7.28
CA LEU A 256 25.43 -4.07 5.91
C LEU A 256 24.70 -3.05 5.02
N ALA A 257 23.69 -2.35 5.55
CA ALA A 257 22.96 -1.33 4.83
C ALA A 257 23.83 -0.10 4.53
N GLN A 258 24.61 0.36 5.51
CA GLN A 258 25.57 1.44 5.34
C GLN A 258 26.59 1.12 4.22
N LYS A 259 27.10 -0.11 4.18
CA LYS A 259 27.97 -0.59 3.08
C LYS A 259 27.24 -0.60 1.73
N CYS A 260 25.98 -1.04 1.70
CA CYS A 260 25.16 -1.12 0.49
C CYS A 260 24.89 0.27 -0.11
N PHE A 261 24.66 1.27 0.75
CA PHE A 261 24.43 2.65 0.34
C PHE A 261 25.69 3.30 -0.23
N GLY A 262 26.85 2.98 0.33
CA GLY A 262 28.13 3.55 -0.09
C GLY A 262 28.22 5.05 0.13
N ILE A 263 29.11 5.71 -0.62
CA ILE A 263 29.40 7.14 -0.45
C ILE A 263 28.22 8.03 -0.83
N ASP A 264 27.37 7.57 -1.75
CA ASP A 264 26.20 8.32 -2.25
C ASP A 264 24.99 8.21 -1.31
N GLY A 265 25.09 7.39 -0.26
CA GLY A 265 24.04 7.17 0.72
C GLY A 265 23.52 8.48 1.31
N PHE A 266 22.19 8.63 1.31
CA PHE A 266 21.49 9.81 1.86
C PHE A 266 21.97 11.12 1.21
N GLY A 267 22.02 11.16 -0.12
CA GLY A 267 22.38 12.34 -0.89
C GLY A 267 23.85 12.72 -0.73
N GLY A 268 24.72 11.73 -0.53
CA GLY A 268 26.14 11.93 -0.23
C GLY A 268 26.46 12.27 1.23
N GLN A 269 25.45 12.49 2.08
CA GLN A 269 25.66 12.83 3.49
C GLN A 269 26.07 11.61 4.34
N GLN A 270 25.84 10.39 3.86
CA GLN A 270 26.13 9.10 4.52
C GLN A 270 25.34 8.80 5.80
N PHE A 271 24.65 9.79 6.37
CA PHE A 271 23.71 9.66 7.48
C PHE A 271 22.52 10.62 7.27
N PRO A 272 21.30 10.27 7.73
CA PRO A 272 20.21 11.23 7.84
C PRO A 272 20.35 12.07 9.12
N LYS A 273 19.88 13.31 9.16
CA LYS A 273 19.89 14.11 10.40
C LYS A 273 19.03 13.49 11.49
N ILE A 274 17.87 12.92 11.12
CA ILE A 274 16.88 12.38 12.06
C ILE A 274 16.43 10.97 11.65
N PHE A 275 16.41 10.06 12.63
CA PHE A 275 15.64 8.82 12.57
C PHE A 275 14.36 8.93 13.39
N ILE A 276 13.23 8.47 12.84
CA ILE A 276 11.99 8.24 13.58
C ILE A 276 11.70 6.75 13.67
N THR A 277 11.66 6.21 14.89
CA THR A 277 11.51 4.75 15.14
C THR A 277 10.35 4.44 16.08
N ASP A 278 10.04 3.16 16.24
CA ASP A 278 9.32 2.69 17.44
C ASP A 278 10.22 2.75 18.68
N ASP A 279 9.65 2.55 19.87
CA ASP A 279 10.37 2.45 21.13
C ASP A 279 10.99 1.06 21.34
N SER A 280 11.84 0.65 20.38
CA SER A 280 12.67 -0.54 20.48
C SER A 280 14.06 -0.13 21.00
N LYS A 281 14.50 -0.69 22.14
CA LYS A 281 15.84 -0.41 22.67
C LYS A 281 16.93 -0.93 21.75
N ALA A 282 16.81 -2.19 21.32
CA ALA A 282 17.79 -2.86 20.44
C ALA A 282 17.98 -2.13 19.10
N GLU A 283 16.88 -1.72 18.45
CA GLU A 283 16.91 -1.00 17.18
C GLU A 283 17.59 0.37 17.33
N ARG A 284 17.25 1.12 18.38
CA ARG A 284 17.81 2.44 18.65
C ARG A 284 19.29 2.40 18.97
N GLU A 285 19.71 1.47 19.82
CA GLU A 285 21.12 1.30 20.16
C GLU A 285 21.93 0.93 18.91
N ALA A 286 21.42 0.03 18.07
CA ALA A 286 22.07 -0.34 16.82
C ALA A 286 22.18 0.85 15.84
N LEU A 287 21.10 1.64 15.66
CA LEU A 287 21.15 2.87 14.85
C LEU A 287 22.18 3.86 15.40
N LYS A 288 22.30 3.98 16.72
CA LYS A 288 23.25 4.91 17.36
C LYS A 288 24.70 4.50 17.10
N VAL A 289 24.95 3.19 17.06
CA VAL A 289 26.28 2.65 16.76
C VAL A 289 26.64 2.85 15.29
N VAL A 290 25.71 2.62 14.37
CA VAL A 290 25.99 2.69 12.92
C VAL A 290 25.99 4.12 12.37
N TRP A 291 25.08 4.97 12.86
CA TRP A 291 24.94 6.37 12.46
C TRP A 291 24.91 7.29 13.70
N PRO A 292 26.04 7.47 14.40
CA PRO A 292 26.11 8.25 15.63
C PRO A 292 25.79 9.74 15.45
N GLN A 293 25.95 10.28 14.23
CA GLN A 293 25.63 11.66 13.89
C GLN A 293 24.11 11.93 13.82
N SER A 294 23.29 10.89 13.67
CA SER A 294 21.84 11.03 13.53
C SER A 294 21.15 11.18 14.88
N LYS A 295 20.29 12.20 15.01
CA LYS A 295 19.37 12.31 16.15
C LYS A 295 18.28 11.25 16.05
N GLN A 296 17.96 10.60 17.16
CA GLN A 296 16.88 9.60 17.21
C GLN A 296 15.66 10.16 17.94
N LEU A 297 14.50 10.05 17.30
CA LEU A 297 13.22 10.45 17.85
C LEU A 297 12.24 9.27 17.83
N LEU A 298 11.38 9.18 18.85
CA LEU A 298 10.35 8.15 18.90
C LEU A 298 9.09 8.58 18.16
N CYS A 299 8.41 7.64 17.52
CA CYS A 299 7.09 7.86 16.97
C CYS A 299 6.09 8.26 18.08
N ARG A 300 5.46 9.44 17.96
CA ARG A 300 4.44 9.91 18.91
C ARG A 300 3.34 8.87 19.12
N PHE A 301 2.88 8.24 18.03
CA PHE A 301 1.80 7.25 18.08
C PHE A 301 2.19 5.99 18.86
N HIS A 302 3.39 5.45 18.62
CA HIS A 302 3.82 4.25 19.32
C HIS A 302 4.13 4.51 20.79
N VAL A 303 4.69 5.68 21.12
CA VAL A 303 4.83 6.13 22.50
C VAL A 303 3.47 6.18 23.20
N SER A 304 2.48 6.84 22.59
CA SER A 304 1.11 6.85 23.14
C SER A 304 0.51 5.45 23.28
N GLN A 305 0.76 4.55 22.32
CA GLN A 305 0.31 3.17 22.41
C GLN A 305 1.02 2.39 23.52
N ALA A 306 2.32 2.60 23.74
CA ALA A 306 3.09 1.94 24.79
C ALA A 306 2.54 2.32 26.17
N ILE A 307 2.30 3.61 26.42
CA ILE A 307 1.67 4.08 27.66
C ILE A 307 0.27 3.47 27.84
N TRP A 308 -0.55 3.48 26.79
CA TRP A 308 -1.89 2.89 26.88
C TRP A 308 -1.85 1.37 27.12
N ARG A 309 -0.91 0.65 26.49
CA ARG A 309 -0.67 -0.78 26.73
C ARG A 309 -0.25 -1.03 28.17
N TRP A 310 0.67 -0.22 28.70
CA TRP A 310 1.13 -0.31 30.08
C TRP A 310 -0.02 -0.12 31.07
N LEU A 311 -0.85 0.91 30.88
CA LEU A 311 -2.04 1.15 31.71
C LEU A 311 -3.07 -0.01 31.68
N TRP A 312 -3.05 -0.82 30.62
CA TRP A 312 -3.93 -1.99 30.47
C TRP A 312 -3.29 -3.32 30.90
N ASN A 313 -1.99 -3.34 31.19
CA ASN A 313 -1.33 -4.55 31.69
C ASN A 313 -1.81 -4.83 33.12
N SER A 314 -2.31 -6.05 33.34
CA SER A 314 -2.81 -6.51 34.64
C SER A 314 -1.75 -6.44 35.73
N GLU A 315 -0.48 -6.66 35.39
CA GLU A 315 0.65 -6.63 36.34
C GLU A 315 0.83 -5.26 37.00
N ASN A 316 0.36 -4.19 36.35
CA ASN A 316 0.49 -2.82 36.86
C ASN A 316 -0.64 -2.42 37.81
N ASN A 317 -1.69 -3.25 37.95
CA ASN A 317 -2.81 -3.05 38.89
C ASN A 317 -3.51 -1.67 38.80
N ILE A 318 -3.66 -1.12 37.59
CA ILE A 318 -4.37 0.14 37.37
C ILE A 318 -5.87 -0.10 37.16
N ASP A 319 -6.73 0.56 37.93
CA ASP A 319 -8.18 0.42 37.78
C ASP A 319 -8.68 0.95 36.46
N LYS A 320 -9.70 0.29 35.90
CA LYS A 320 -10.24 0.65 34.59
C LYS A 320 -10.68 2.10 34.54
N SER A 321 -11.39 2.61 35.55
CA SER A 321 -11.88 3.99 35.60
C SER A 321 -10.77 5.04 35.52
N ASP A 322 -9.58 4.71 36.00
CA ASP A 322 -8.51 5.67 36.26
C ASP A 322 -7.54 5.76 35.07
N ARG A 323 -7.52 4.74 34.19
CA ARG A 323 -6.63 4.69 33.01
C ARG A 323 -6.78 5.89 32.07
N PRO A 324 -7.99 6.35 31.68
CA PRO A 324 -8.12 7.52 30.82
C PRO A 324 -7.58 8.81 31.48
N ILE A 325 -7.68 8.92 32.81
CA ILE A 325 -7.20 10.07 33.58
C ILE A 325 -5.67 10.10 33.57
N LEU A 326 -5.03 8.99 33.92
CA LEU A 326 -3.56 8.87 33.88
C LEU A 326 -3.01 9.08 32.46
N TYR A 327 -3.69 8.53 31.45
CA TYR A 327 -3.32 8.76 30.05
C TYR A 327 -3.45 10.25 29.66
N ASN A 328 -4.45 10.96 30.17
CA ASN A 328 -4.61 12.39 29.91
C ASN A 328 -3.46 13.22 30.50
N TYR A 329 -2.97 12.87 31.71
CA TYR A 329 -1.77 13.48 32.27
C TYR A 329 -0.56 13.30 31.35
N PHE A 330 -0.32 12.07 30.89
CA PHE A 330 0.73 11.81 29.91
C PHE A 330 0.53 12.56 28.59
N SER A 331 -0.70 12.62 28.08
CA SER A 331 -1.01 13.29 26.82
C SER A 331 -0.69 14.78 26.89
N LYS A 332 -0.95 15.45 28.03
CA LYS A 332 -0.61 16.86 28.24
C LYS A 332 0.90 17.09 28.18
N MET A 333 1.69 16.18 28.76
CA MET A 333 3.15 16.21 28.67
C MET A 333 3.60 16.07 27.21
N LEU A 334 3.11 15.04 26.51
CA LEU A 334 3.49 14.72 25.13
C LEU A 334 3.23 15.87 24.15
N THR A 335 2.12 16.58 24.31
CA THR A 335 1.66 17.62 23.37
C THR A 335 1.96 19.03 23.82
N ALA A 336 2.73 19.21 24.89
CA ALA A 336 3.04 20.53 25.43
C ALA A 336 3.63 21.46 24.35
N PRO A 337 3.18 22.73 24.28
CA PRO A 337 3.75 23.73 23.38
C PRO A 337 5.22 24.04 23.70
N THR A 338 5.56 24.27 24.97
CA THR A 338 6.92 24.64 25.39
C THR A 338 7.51 23.63 26.35
N ALA A 339 8.84 23.65 26.51
CA ALA A 339 9.54 22.79 27.46
C ALA A 339 9.07 23.03 28.90
N GLU A 340 8.83 24.29 29.27
CA GLU A 340 8.28 24.67 30.58
C GLU A 340 6.89 24.07 30.81
N MET A 341 5.98 24.18 29.83
CA MET A 341 4.65 23.56 29.92
C MET A 341 4.74 22.04 30.02
N ALA A 342 5.71 21.41 29.37
CA ALA A 342 5.95 19.98 29.47
C ALA A 342 6.42 19.59 30.88
N ILE A 343 7.34 20.36 31.46
CA ILE A 343 7.84 20.17 32.83
C ILE A 343 6.70 20.33 33.84
N ASN A 344 5.88 21.38 33.72
CA ASN A 344 4.73 21.58 34.59
C ASN A 344 3.71 20.43 34.46
N ALA A 345 3.42 19.98 33.24
CA ALA A 345 2.56 18.83 33.02
C ALA A 345 3.13 17.52 33.61
N TYR A 346 4.46 17.37 33.59
CA TYR A 346 5.15 16.23 34.22
C TYR A 346 4.99 16.26 35.73
N LEU A 347 5.24 17.41 36.38
CA LEU A 347 5.10 17.56 37.82
C LEU A 347 3.68 17.21 38.28
N ILE A 348 2.66 17.66 37.55
CA ILE A 348 1.25 17.29 37.80
C ILE A 348 1.02 15.78 37.65
N ALA A 349 1.67 15.14 36.67
CA ALA A 349 1.48 13.73 36.38
C ALA A 349 2.13 12.78 37.41
N ILE A 350 3.06 13.28 38.23
CA ILE A 350 3.73 12.54 39.31
C ILE A 350 3.35 13.03 40.72
N ASP A 351 2.47 14.02 40.82
CA ASP A 351 2.10 14.65 42.08
C ASP A 351 1.33 13.68 42.98
N ILE A 352 1.98 13.24 44.05
CA ILE A 352 1.41 12.30 45.04
C ILE A 352 0.33 12.93 45.93
N SER A 353 0.10 14.25 45.86
CA SER A 353 -1.07 14.87 46.48
C SER A 353 -2.36 14.61 45.68
N ASN A 354 -2.25 14.20 44.41
CA ASN A 354 -3.38 13.84 43.56
C ASN A 354 -3.88 12.43 43.89
N GLU A 355 -5.16 12.29 44.25
CA GLU A 355 -5.79 11.01 44.63
C GLU A 355 -5.56 9.90 43.58
N TYR A 356 -5.62 10.24 42.29
CA TYR A 356 -5.43 9.26 41.21
C TYR A 356 -3.97 8.81 41.07
N VAL A 357 -2.99 9.65 41.45
CA VAL A 357 -1.56 9.33 41.35
C VAL A 357 -1.08 8.62 42.61
N LEU A 358 -1.52 9.09 43.79
CA LEU A 358 -1.20 8.51 45.10
C LEU A 358 -1.49 7.00 45.15
N LYS A 359 -2.60 6.59 44.52
CA LYS A 359 -3.05 5.21 44.41
C LYS A 359 -2.08 4.28 43.65
N TYR A 360 -1.24 4.84 42.77
CA TYR A 360 -0.41 4.05 41.84
C TYR A 360 1.08 4.46 41.86
N PRO A 361 1.87 4.04 42.87
CA PRO A 361 3.31 4.32 42.91
C PRO A 361 4.08 3.81 41.67
N ASN A 362 3.63 2.69 41.10
CA ASN A 362 4.20 2.12 39.87
C ASN A 362 4.04 3.05 38.66
N TRP A 363 2.98 3.86 38.60
CA TRP A 363 2.79 4.87 37.56
C TRP A 363 3.88 5.94 37.65
N VAL A 364 4.16 6.44 38.84
CA VAL A 364 5.22 7.44 39.08
C VAL A 364 6.59 6.89 38.67
N LYS A 365 6.93 5.67 39.12
CA LYS A 365 8.19 5.00 38.73
C LYS A 365 8.31 4.84 37.21
N TYR A 366 7.24 4.41 36.56
CA TYR A 366 7.20 4.21 35.11
C TYR A 366 7.34 5.54 34.35
N LEU A 367 6.64 6.58 34.79
CA LEU A 367 6.66 7.89 34.15
C LEU A 367 8.01 8.59 34.33
N ASN A 368 8.65 8.48 35.50
CA ASN A 368 10.00 8.97 35.74
C ASN A 368 11.02 8.33 34.77
N SER A 369 10.90 7.03 34.53
CA SER A 369 11.73 6.34 33.55
C SER A 369 11.52 6.89 32.13
N TYR A 370 10.28 7.17 31.73
CA TYR A 370 10.01 7.80 30.43
C TYR A 370 10.52 9.25 30.36
N TRP A 371 10.35 10.01 31.42
CA TRP A 371 10.75 11.42 31.50
C TRP A 371 12.27 11.62 31.44
N SER A 372 13.04 10.64 31.92
CA SER A 372 14.52 10.66 31.82
C SER A 372 15.05 10.83 30.39
N ARG A 373 14.21 10.52 29.39
CA ARG A 373 14.50 10.61 27.94
C ARG A 373 13.44 11.45 27.21
N LYS A 374 12.90 12.49 27.85
CA LYS A 374 11.84 13.36 27.30
C LYS A 374 12.17 13.97 25.93
N GLU A 375 13.45 14.25 25.66
CA GLU A 375 13.93 14.92 24.46
C GLU A 375 13.65 14.13 23.17
N ILE A 376 13.54 12.80 23.26
CA ILE A 376 13.34 11.94 22.08
C ILE A 376 11.86 11.73 21.73
N TRP A 377 10.93 11.96 22.66
CA TRP A 377 9.49 11.65 22.44
C TRP A 377 8.54 12.82 22.66
N CYS A 378 8.88 13.78 23.52
CA CYS A 378 8.02 14.91 23.80
C CYS A 378 8.12 15.96 22.68
N LEU A 379 6.97 16.49 22.23
CA LEU A 379 6.92 17.39 21.07
C LEU A 379 7.51 18.77 21.36
N SER A 380 7.54 19.20 22.63
CA SER A 380 8.12 20.49 23.02
C SER A 380 9.64 20.56 22.83
N PHE A 381 10.32 19.42 22.70
CA PHE A 381 11.76 19.31 22.49
C PHE A 381 12.11 19.03 21.01
N ARG A 382 11.13 19.14 20.11
CA ARG A 382 11.28 19.03 18.66
C ARG A 382 11.17 20.38 17.99
N ASN A 383 11.71 20.47 16.78
CA ASN A 383 11.76 21.69 15.97
C ASN A 383 11.34 21.38 14.52
N TYR A 384 11.56 22.37 13.65
CA TYR A 384 11.21 22.33 12.23
C TYR A 384 11.95 21.27 11.42
N GLU A 385 13.09 20.75 11.91
CA GLU A 385 13.89 19.70 11.24
C GLU A 385 13.11 18.38 11.10
N THR A 386 12.03 18.22 11.85
CA THR A 386 11.12 17.07 11.69
C THR A 386 10.18 17.19 10.49
N HIS A 387 10.14 18.34 9.79
CA HIS A 387 9.33 18.59 8.60
C HIS A 387 7.83 18.24 8.76
N GLY A 388 7.31 18.41 9.98
CA GLY A 388 5.94 18.08 10.33
C GLY A 388 5.68 16.61 10.61
N HIS A 389 6.70 15.76 10.49
CA HIS A 389 6.59 14.33 10.72
C HIS A 389 6.84 13.97 12.17
N GLN A 390 5.76 13.62 12.88
CA GLN A 390 5.83 13.21 14.30
C GLN A 390 5.47 11.74 14.52
N THR A 391 4.98 11.06 13.48
CA THR A 391 4.49 9.69 13.54
C THR A 391 5.16 8.84 12.48
N ASN A 392 5.24 7.53 12.75
CA ASN A 392 5.77 6.52 11.84
C ASN A 392 4.67 5.90 10.95
N ASN A 393 3.66 6.69 10.58
CA ASN A 393 2.52 6.20 9.79
C ASN A 393 2.94 5.68 8.42
N PHE A 394 4.03 6.22 7.87
CA PHE A 394 4.58 5.72 6.61
C PHE A 394 5.08 4.29 6.72
N SER A 395 5.76 3.94 7.80
CA SER A 395 6.20 2.57 7.99
C SER A 395 5.07 1.60 8.28
N GLU A 396 4.06 1.98 9.06
CA GLU A 396 2.87 1.14 9.25
C GLU A 396 2.17 0.86 7.90
N VAL A 397 2.06 1.88 7.05
CA VAL A 397 1.51 1.73 5.69
C VAL A 397 2.40 0.84 4.83
N CYS A 398 3.72 0.96 4.91
CA CYS A 398 4.67 0.13 4.18
C CYS A 398 4.59 -1.33 4.61
N VAL A 399 4.59 -1.61 5.92
CA VAL A 399 4.40 -2.96 6.48
C VAL A 399 3.09 -3.57 5.99
N ARG A 400 2.01 -2.77 5.94
CA ARG A 400 0.73 -3.24 5.40
C ARG A 400 0.79 -3.50 3.90
N ILE A 401 1.44 -2.65 3.11
CA ILE A 401 1.67 -2.88 1.68
C ILE A 401 2.44 -4.18 1.50
N TYR A 402 3.49 -4.40 2.28
CA TYR A 402 4.31 -5.59 2.21
C TYR A 402 3.47 -6.85 2.52
N LYS A 403 2.74 -6.86 3.63
CA LYS A 403 1.91 -8.01 4.00
C LYS A 403 0.72 -8.24 3.08
N ASP A 404 -0.02 -7.19 2.71
CA ASP A 404 -1.28 -7.32 1.98
C ASP A 404 -1.09 -7.43 0.45
N ILE A 405 -0.06 -6.78 -0.11
CA ILE A 405 0.15 -6.68 -1.56
C ILE A 405 1.35 -7.51 -1.99
N VAL A 406 2.51 -7.34 -1.35
CA VAL A 406 3.74 -8.03 -1.75
C VAL A 406 3.63 -9.53 -1.44
N LEU A 407 3.14 -9.87 -0.25
CA LEU A 407 2.99 -11.25 0.19
C LEU A 407 1.57 -11.82 0.01
N SER A 408 0.60 -11.00 -0.40
CA SER A 408 -0.81 -11.41 -0.53
C SER A 408 -1.38 -12.09 0.73
N ARG A 409 -0.94 -11.64 1.92
CA ARG A 409 -1.25 -12.20 3.26
C ARG A 409 -0.76 -13.63 3.51
N ASN A 410 0.14 -14.13 2.68
CA ASN A 410 0.81 -15.40 2.88
C ASN A 410 2.18 -15.19 3.53
N LYS A 411 2.77 -16.28 4.03
CA LYS A 411 4.19 -16.29 4.41
C LYS A 411 5.00 -16.69 3.19
N ALA A 412 6.11 -16.02 2.98
CA ALA A 412 7.11 -16.44 2.02
C ALA A 412 7.72 -17.80 2.43
N ASP A 413 8.08 -18.62 1.44
CA ASP A 413 8.63 -19.95 1.70
C ASP A 413 9.99 -19.90 2.39
N ASN A 414 10.83 -18.94 1.98
CA ASN A 414 12.16 -18.69 2.54
C ASN A 414 12.61 -17.25 2.21
N VAL A 415 13.83 -16.89 2.64
CA VAL A 415 14.41 -15.55 2.40
C VAL A 415 14.59 -15.21 0.92
N ILE A 416 14.87 -16.19 0.05
CA ILE A 416 15.00 -15.96 -1.41
C ILE A 416 13.68 -15.44 -1.97
N SER A 417 12.56 -16.02 -1.53
CA SER A 417 11.22 -15.59 -1.94
C SER A 417 10.94 -14.15 -1.48
N LEU A 418 11.36 -13.77 -0.25
CA LEU A 418 11.24 -12.39 0.23
C LEU A 418 12.04 -11.42 -0.63
N ILE A 419 13.26 -11.80 -1.03
CA ILE A 419 14.11 -10.99 -1.91
C ILE A 419 13.42 -10.84 -3.27
N ASP A 420 13.02 -11.95 -3.91
CA ASP A 420 12.33 -11.93 -5.20
C ASP A 420 11.09 -11.03 -5.18
N PHE A 421 10.22 -11.16 -4.16
CA PHE A 421 9.01 -10.34 -4.05
C PHE A 421 9.31 -8.85 -3.79
N THR A 422 10.39 -8.55 -3.08
CA THR A 422 10.84 -7.16 -2.86
C THR A 422 11.35 -6.55 -4.17
N CYS A 423 12.19 -7.30 -4.89
CA CYS A 423 12.78 -6.90 -6.17
C CYS A 423 11.74 -6.72 -7.29
N THR A 424 10.63 -7.45 -7.22
CA THR A 424 9.60 -7.47 -8.27
C THR A 424 8.32 -6.74 -7.84
N VAL A 425 7.54 -7.34 -6.94
CA VAL A 425 6.20 -6.86 -6.58
C VAL A 425 6.25 -5.53 -5.84
N MET A 426 7.14 -5.38 -4.86
CA MET A 426 7.26 -4.13 -4.08
C MET A 426 7.77 -2.98 -4.95
N GLU A 427 8.83 -3.22 -5.73
CA GLU A 427 9.38 -2.25 -6.69
C GLU A 427 8.30 -1.75 -7.65
N GLN A 428 7.61 -2.68 -8.34
CA GLN A 428 6.56 -2.35 -9.28
C GLN A 428 5.37 -1.64 -8.63
N TYR A 429 5.05 -1.97 -7.38
CA TYR A 429 4.01 -1.25 -6.64
C TYR A 429 4.36 0.24 -6.47
N TYR A 430 5.58 0.56 -6.01
CA TYR A 430 6.01 1.93 -5.82
C TYR A 430 6.14 2.69 -7.14
N ILE A 431 6.70 2.07 -8.19
CA ILE A 431 6.74 2.66 -9.54
C ILE A 431 5.33 3.02 -10.03
N ARG A 432 4.35 2.11 -9.91
CA ARG A 432 2.96 2.38 -10.32
C ARG A 432 2.30 3.48 -9.49
N ARG A 433 2.60 3.54 -8.19
CA ARG A 433 2.10 4.58 -7.28
C ARG A 433 2.64 5.94 -7.67
N ILE A 434 3.94 6.03 -7.94
CA ILE A 434 4.62 7.25 -8.38
C ILE A 434 4.11 7.69 -9.75
N ARG A 435 3.99 6.76 -10.72
CA ARG A 435 3.44 7.04 -12.07
C ARG A 435 2.07 7.71 -12.01
N LYS A 436 1.18 7.27 -11.11
CA LYS A 436 -0.14 7.89 -10.94
C LYS A 436 -0.03 9.35 -10.49
N PHE A 437 0.94 9.68 -9.65
CA PHE A 437 1.18 11.04 -9.22
C PHE A 437 1.77 11.90 -10.35
N CYS A 438 2.83 11.43 -11.01
CA CYS A 438 3.47 12.15 -12.13
C CYS A 438 2.47 12.45 -13.25
N ASN A 439 1.57 11.52 -13.56
CA ASN A 439 0.56 11.70 -14.60
C ASN A 439 -0.68 12.49 -14.14
N GLY A 440 -0.60 13.23 -13.03
CA GLY A 440 -1.70 14.07 -12.52
C GLY A 440 -2.95 13.31 -12.05
N ARG A 441 -2.86 11.99 -11.83
CA ARG A 441 -4.00 11.15 -11.37
C ARG A 441 -4.16 11.12 -9.85
N CYS A 442 -3.43 11.98 -9.12
CA CYS A 442 -3.51 12.11 -7.66
C CYS A 442 -3.84 13.57 -7.29
N ASN A 443 -5.03 13.80 -6.73
CA ASN A 443 -5.51 15.15 -6.39
C ASN A 443 -5.24 15.56 -4.93
N ILE A 444 -4.63 14.70 -4.11
CA ILE A 444 -4.54 14.93 -2.65
C ILE A 444 -3.77 16.22 -2.33
N ALA A 445 -2.58 16.42 -2.90
CA ALA A 445 -1.76 17.60 -2.67
C ALA A 445 -2.46 18.89 -3.14
N ARG A 446 -3.07 18.85 -4.34
CA ARG A 446 -3.83 19.98 -4.91
C ARG A 446 -5.03 20.35 -4.05
N LEU A 447 -5.82 19.38 -3.59
CA LEU A 447 -6.96 19.62 -2.71
C LEU A 447 -6.52 20.20 -1.36
N PHE A 448 -5.38 19.76 -0.83
CA PHE A 448 -4.82 20.33 0.39
C PHE A 448 -4.37 21.79 0.18
N LEU A 449 -3.67 22.09 -0.91
CA LEU A 449 -3.27 23.47 -1.25
C LEU A 449 -4.50 24.39 -1.44
N ASN A 450 -5.52 23.93 -2.16
CA ASN A 450 -6.79 24.67 -2.30
C ASN A 450 -7.48 24.90 -0.95
N THR A 451 -7.40 23.93 -0.04
CA THR A 451 -7.92 24.09 1.32
C THR A 451 -7.16 25.18 2.09
N ILE A 452 -5.84 25.27 1.92
CA ILE A 452 -5.03 26.36 2.49
C ILE A 452 -5.42 27.70 1.86
N LYS A 453 -5.56 27.77 0.53
CA LYS A 453 -6.00 28.99 -0.18
C LYS A 453 -7.31 29.54 0.37
N ARG A 454 -8.31 28.68 0.60
CA ARG A 454 -9.57 29.11 1.24
C ARG A 454 -9.39 29.57 2.68
N LYS A 455 -8.49 28.94 3.44
CA LYS A 455 -8.26 29.27 4.86
C LYS A 455 -7.55 30.62 5.06
N ILE A 456 -6.89 31.13 4.03
CA ILE A 456 -6.23 32.44 4.08
C ILE A 456 -7.09 33.56 3.50
N GLY A 457 -8.33 33.28 3.05
CA GLY A 457 -9.21 34.29 2.46
C GLY A 457 -9.66 35.41 3.41
N TYR A 458 -9.29 35.34 4.69
CA TYR A 458 -9.50 36.43 5.66
C TYR A 458 -8.33 37.44 5.67
N LEU A 459 -7.23 37.14 4.97
CA LEU A 459 -6.03 37.97 4.91
C LEU A 459 -6.01 38.76 3.60
N ALA A 460 -5.58 40.01 3.67
CA ALA A 460 -5.09 40.81 2.56
C ALA A 460 -3.55 40.98 2.68
N VAL A 461 -2.90 41.36 1.58
CA VAL A 461 -1.44 41.55 1.51
C VAL A 461 -0.96 42.55 2.58
N GLU A 462 -1.72 43.62 2.78
CA GLU A 462 -1.48 44.67 3.78
C GLU A 462 -1.49 44.19 5.24
N ASN A 463 -2.09 43.03 5.52
CA ASN A 463 -2.07 42.45 6.87
C ASN A 463 -0.77 41.68 7.16
N ILE A 464 0.09 41.48 6.17
CA ILE A 464 1.34 40.73 6.30
C ILE A 464 2.50 41.73 6.34
N LYS A 465 3.32 41.66 7.38
CA LYS A 465 4.52 42.48 7.48
C LYS A 465 5.72 41.65 7.05
N SER A 466 6.38 42.07 5.96
CA SER A 466 7.68 41.53 5.60
C SER A 466 8.73 42.14 6.53
N LEU A 467 9.48 41.28 7.22
CA LEU A 467 10.65 41.63 8.00
C LEU A 467 11.91 41.29 7.19
N ASP A 468 13.08 41.67 7.70
CA ASP A 468 14.37 41.29 7.10
C ASP A 468 14.61 39.78 7.20
N ASN A 469 15.53 39.25 6.37
CA ASN A 469 15.99 37.85 6.39
C ASN A 469 14.95 36.77 6.02
N ASN A 470 14.02 37.06 5.10
CA ASN A 470 12.96 36.13 4.68
C ASN A 470 12.02 35.71 5.82
N ILE A 471 11.74 36.66 6.72
CA ILE A 471 10.84 36.50 7.85
C ILE A 471 9.58 37.34 7.59
N PHE A 472 8.41 36.79 7.89
CA PHE A 472 7.12 37.45 7.69
C PHE A 472 6.25 37.31 8.93
N ASP A 473 5.63 38.40 9.36
CA ASP A 473 4.63 38.38 10.43
C ASP A 473 3.23 38.28 9.83
N VAL A 474 2.49 37.22 10.21
CA VAL A 474 1.15 36.92 9.70
C VAL A 474 0.15 36.80 10.85
N PRO A 475 -0.99 37.53 10.83
CA PRO A 475 -1.93 37.54 11.95
C PRO A 475 -2.80 36.28 12.05
N SER A 476 -3.06 35.89 13.29
CA SER A 476 -4.02 34.84 13.67
C SER A 476 -5.45 35.26 13.37
N GLN A 477 -6.19 34.43 12.63
CA GLN A 477 -7.63 34.60 12.42
C GLN A 477 -8.45 34.67 13.72
N LYS A 478 -8.00 33.97 14.78
CA LYS A 478 -8.81 33.81 16.01
C LYS A 478 -8.43 34.83 17.09
N THR A 479 -7.14 35.07 17.26
CA THR A 479 -6.60 35.84 18.38
C THR A 479 -6.00 37.16 17.97
N GLY A 480 -5.77 37.40 16.66
CA GLY A 480 -5.03 38.57 16.18
C GLY A 480 -3.52 38.51 16.43
N GLU A 481 -3.04 37.55 17.24
CA GLU A 481 -1.60 37.36 17.52
C GLU A 481 -0.80 37.18 16.22
N MET A 482 0.35 37.82 16.14
CA MET A 482 1.24 37.72 14.99
C MET A 482 2.06 36.42 15.08
N TYR A 483 2.05 35.65 14.01
CA TYR A 483 2.91 34.49 13.84
C TYR A 483 4.03 34.81 12.86
N GLU A 484 5.25 34.73 13.35
CA GLU A 484 6.46 34.77 12.55
C GLU A 484 6.54 33.52 11.66
N VAL A 485 6.75 33.73 10.36
CA VAL A 485 6.99 32.73 9.34
C VAL A 485 8.41 32.92 8.84
N ASN A 486 9.26 31.91 9.05
CA ASN A 486 10.64 31.93 8.59
C ASN A 486 10.77 30.99 7.38
N ILE A 487 11.02 31.56 6.20
CA ILE A 487 11.11 30.80 4.95
C ILE A 487 12.40 29.96 4.94
N SER A 488 13.51 30.54 5.40
CA SER A 488 14.83 29.90 5.42
C SER A 488 14.85 28.64 6.30
N LEU A 489 14.18 28.69 7.46
CA LEU A 489 14.01 27.55 8.37
C LEU A 489 12.77 26.70 8.07
N ILE A 490 11.94 27.11 7.10
CA ILE A 490 10.76 26.38 6.65
C ILE A 490 9.75 26.16 7.81
N CYS A 491 9.60 27.17 8.67
CA CYS A 491 8.81 27.05 9.90
C CYS A 491 7.91 28.26 10.14
N CYS A 492 7.03 28.14 11.13
CA CYS A 492 6.19 29.23 11.59
C CYS A 492 5.91 29.05 13.09
N THR A 493 5.84 30.12 13.87
CA THR A 493 5.64 30.04 15.33
C THR A 493 4.27 29.51 15.75
N CYS A 494 3.33 29.34 14.81
CA CYS A 494 2.03 28.74 15.12
C CYS A 494 2.14 27.25 15.49
N GLU A 495 1.15 26.73 16.23
CA GLU A 495 1.12 25.35 16.74
C GLU A 495 1.42 24.30 15.67
N LYS A 496 0.88 24.49 14.46
CA LYS A 496 1.07 23.58 13.34
C LYS A 496 2.44 23.75 12.67
N GLY A 497 2.88 24.99 12.47
CA GLY A 497 4.06 25.35 11.69
C GLY A 497 5.38 25.14 12.43
N ARG A 498 5.36 25.16 13.76
CA ARG A 498 6.60 25.17 14.58
C ARG A 498 7.46 23.91 14.41
N LEU A 499 6.80 22.81 14.03
CA LEU A 499 7.43 21.52 13.77
C LEU A 499 7.72 21.30 12.27
N GLY A 500 7.60 22.32 11.41
CA GLY A 500 7.93 22.25 9.99
C GLY A 500 6.77 21.80 9.07
N SER A 501 5.54 21.63 9.61
CA SER A 501 4.38 21.32 8.76
C SER A 501 3.89 22.56 8.02
N PHE A 502 3.52 22.40 6.74
CA PHE A 502 2.93 23.49 5.96
C PHE A 502 1.62 24.01 6.61
N CYS A 503 1.69 25.23 7.16
CA CYS A 503 0.59 25.88 7.86
C CYS A 503 -0.11 26.92 6.97
N LYS A 504 -1.24 27.48 7.45
CA LYS A 504 -1.97 28.49 6.69
C LYS A 504 -1.17 29.81 6.54
N HIS A 505 -0.34 30.16 7.52
CA HIS A 505 0.49 31.37 7.48
C HIS A 505 1.60 31.26 6.43
N GLN A 506 2.29 30.10 6.36
CA GLN A 506 3.21 29.79 5.26
C GLN A 506 2.50 29.80 3.90
N GLY A 507 1.26 29.31 3.84
CA GLY A 507 0.41 29.43 2.65
C GLY A 507 0.12 30.88 2.25
N ALA A 508 -0.13 31.77 3.21
CA ALA A 508 -0.36 33.18 2.94
C ALA A 508 0.88 33.82 2.30
N VAL A 509 2.07 33.59 2.87
CA VAL A 509 3.34 34.08 2.30
C VAL A 509 3.54 33.56 0.87
N TYR A 510 3.27 32.28 0.62
CA TYR A 510 3.35 31.71 -0.74
C TYR A 510 2.36 32.36 -1.73
N PHE A 511 1.09 32.54 -1.35
CA PHE A 511 0.08 33.05 -2.28
C PHE A 511 0.16 34.56 -2.53
N PHE A 512 0.67 35.34 -1.57
CA PHE A 512 0.77 36.79 -1.68
C PHE A 512 2.14 37.30 -2.15
N TYR A 513 3.22 36.55 -1.89
CA TYR A 513 4.60 36.95 -2.23
C TYR A 513 5.32 35.94 -3.14
N GLU A 514 4.63 34.89 -3.60
CA GLU A 514 5.16 33.83 -4.50
C GLU A 514 6.41 33.09 -3.99
N GLN A 515 6.70 33.19 -2.70
CA GLN A 515 7.85 32.53 -2.09
C GLN A 515 7.62 31.03 -1.94
N LYS A 516 8.42 30.21 -2.64
CA LYS A 516 8.33 28.75 -2.61
C LYS A 516 9.02 28.18 -1.37
N LEU A 517 8.30 27.35 -0.60
CA LEU A 517 8.86 26.61 0.54
C LEU A 517 9.02 25.11 0.21
N PRO A 518 10.12 24.44 0.63
CA PRO A 518 10.32 23.01 0.37
C PRO A 518 9.29 22.06 1.00
N ASN A 519 8.59 22.49 2.06
CA ASN A 519 7.52 21.71 2.71
C ASN A 519 6.15 21.91 2.04
N MET A 520 6.08 22.66 0.94
CA MET A 520 4.84 22.89 0.20
C MET A 520 4.24 21.59 -0.34
N PRO A 521 2.91 21.55 -0.53
CA PRO A 521 2.27 20.43 -1.20
C PRO A 521 2.85 20.27 -2.62
N PRO A 522 3.23 19.05 -3.02
CA PRO A 522 3.92 18.80 -4.29
C PRO A 522 2.92 18.86 -5.45
N VAL A 523 2.62 20.07 -5.92
CA VAL A 523 1.64 20.33 -7.00
C VAL A 523 2.29 20.80 -8.29
N THR A 524 3.59 21.10 -8.27
CA THR A 524 4.29 21.75 -9.38
C THR A 524 4.76 20.73 -10.45
N PRO A 525 5.01 21.17 -11.70
CA PRO A 525 5.65 20.34 -12.72
C PRO A 525 7.00 19.77 -12.27
N GLU A 526 7.83 20.55 -11.58
CA GLU A 526 9.13 20.10 -11.06
C GLU A 526 8.96 18.97 -10.05
N SER A 527 7.94 19.06 -9.18
CA SER A 527 7.62 18.00 -8.22
C SER A 527 7.23 16.70 -8.93
N ARG A 528 6.45 16.80 -10.02
CA ARG A 528 6.03 15.64 -10.83
C ARG A 528 7.20 15.04 -11.61
N HIS A 529 8.06 15.88 -12.19
CA HIS A 529 9.25 15.47 -12.92
C HIS A 529 10.30 14.81 -12.01
N CYS A 530 10.59 15.39 -10.83
CA CYS A 530 11.47 14.78 -9.83
C CYS A 530 11.01 13.37 -9.42
N MET A 531 9.70 13.18 -9.22
CA MET A 531 9.13 11.86 -8.96
C MET A 531 9.20 10.93 -10.17
N ALA A 532 9.12 11.46 -11.40
CA ALA A 532 9.30 10.66 -12.60
C ALA A 532 10.73 10.13 -12.72
N ILE A 533 11.75 10.97 -12.45
CA ILE A 533 13.16 10.55 -12.38
C ILE A 533 13.33 9.46 -11.32
N LEU A 534 12.72 9.62 -10.14
CA LEU A 534 12.76 8.59 -9.11
C LEU A 534 12.20 7.24 -9.61
N ALA A 535 11.09 7.24 -10.35
CA ALA A 535 10.45 6.00 -10.80
C ALA A 535 11.08 5.40 -12.06
N PHE A 536 11.56 6.21 -13.01
CA PHE A 536 11.94 5.79 -14.35
C PHE A 536 13.42 6.00 -14.68
N GLY A 537 14.17 6.70 -13.81
CA GLY A 537 15.56 7.06 -14.07
C GLY A 537 15.69 7.90 -15.33
N GLU A 538 16.63 7.52 -16.18
CA GLU A 538 16.89 8.14 -17.49
C GLU A 538 15.71 8.08 -18.46
N ASN A 539 14.75 7.16 -18.23
CA ASN A 539 13.53 7.06 -19.05
C ASN A 539 12.44 8.06 -18.64
N ALA A 540 12.72 8.97 -17.68
CA ALA A 540 11.80 10.04 -17.35
C ALA A 540 11.68 11.03 -18.51
N LEU A 541 10.45 11.45 -18.83
CA LEU A 541 10.20 12.41 -19.90
C LEU A 541 10.65 13.83 -19.48
N PRO A 542 10.87 14.76 -20.43
CA PRO A 542 11.21 16.14 -20.12
C PRO A 542 10.18 16.81 -19.21
N ILE A 543 10.59 17.87 -18.50
CA ILE A 543 9.71 18.59 -17.56
C ILE A 543 8.41 19.08 -18.20
N SER A 544 8.46 19.48 -19.49
CA SER A 544 7.32 19.95 -20.26
C SER A 544 6.19 18.92 -20.39
N PHE A 545 6.51 17.62 -20.39
CA PHE A 545 5.50 16.55 -20.37
C PHE A 545 4.66 16.57 -19.08
N TYR A 546 5.23 17.07 -17.98
CA TYR A 546 4.59 17.16 -16.68
C TYR A 546 4.03 18.54 -16.38
N GLU A 547 3.84 19.42 -17.37
CA GLU A 547 3.22 20.72 -17.17
C GLU A 547 1.70 20.61 -16.94
N SER A 548 1.10 21.74 -16.58
CA SER A 548 -0.36 21.86 -16.45
C SER A 548 -1.00 22.11 -17.81
N LEU A 549 -2.27 21.73 -17.97
CA LEU A 549 -3.04 22.03 -19.18
C LEU A 549 -3.32 23.53 -19.34
N GLU A 550 -3.40 24.25 -18.22
CA GLU A 550 -3.53 25.70 -18.21
C GLU A 550 -2.15 26.30 -18.51
N CYS A 551 -1.98 26.80 -19.73
CA CYS A 551 -0.81 27.60 -20.11
C CYS A 551 -1.01 29.00 -19.52
N ASN A 552 -0.30 29.32 -18.44
CA ASN A 552 -0.22 30.69 -17.95
C ASN A 552 0.65 31.47 -18.95
N LEU A 553 0.02 32.11 -19.94
CA LEU A 553 0.68 32.94 -20.96
C LEU A 553 1.35 34.22 -20.42
N SER A 554 1.55 34.35 -19.10
CA SER A 554 2.01 35.60 -18.49
C SER A 554 3.50 35.65 -18.13
N ASN A 555 4.33 34.70 -18.59
CA ASN A 555 5.77 34.68 -18.26
C ASN A 555 6.75 34.81 -19.44
N ASP A 556 6.29 34.99 -20.68
CA ASP A 556 7.18 35.08 -21.87
C ASP A 556 7.32 36.50 -22.47
N LEU A 557 7.13 37.57 -21.68
CA LEU A 557 7.35 38.94 -22.18
C LEU A 557 8.49 39.73 -21.52
N ASN A 558 9.27 39.14 -20.62
CA ASN A 558 10.37 39.88 -19.96
C ASN A 558 11.78 39.28 -20.15
N GLU A 559 12.02 38.59 -21.26
CA GLU A 559 13.38 38.37 -21.76
C GLU A 559 13.44 38.65 -23.27
N ASN A 560 13.79 39.91 -23.57
CA ASN A 560 14.45 40.43 -24.79
C ASN A 560 13.78 41.69 -25.34
N LYS A 561 14.37 42.87 -25.05
CA LYS A 561 14.94 43.79 -26.06
C LYS A 561 15.34 45.13 -25.44
N ASN A 562 16.64 45.26 -25.16
CA ASN A 562 17.34 46.52 -25.43
C ASN A 562 17.58 46.59 -26.94
N THR A 563 16.93 47.53 -27.64
CA THR A 563 17.51 48.33 -28.73
C THR A 563 16.46 49.31 -29.27
N VAL A 564 16.92 50.54 -29.45
CA VAL A 564 16.22 51.74 -29.87
C VAL A 564 15.98 51.72 -31.39
N ASN A 565 14.76 52.00 -31.87
CA ASN A 565 14.46 53.17 -32.73
C ASN A 565 12.98 53.26 -33.20
N SER A 566 12.43 54.47 -32.98
CA SER A 566 11.49 55.31 -33.77
C SER A 566 10.34 54.75 -34.65
N ASN A 567 9.16 55.32 -34.35
CA ASN A 567 8.05 55.78 -35.21
C ASN A 567 7.38 54.82 -36.21
N GLU A 568 6.10 54.50 -35.97
CA GLU A 568 4.96 55.07 -36.72
C GLU A 568 3.60 54.59 -36.15
N TYR A 569 2.64 55.52 -36.10
CA TYR A 569 1.24 55.29 -35.76
C TYR A 569 0.51 54.61 -36.92
N GLN A 570 -0.40 53.66 -36.64
CA GLN A 570 -1.81 53.75 -37.08
C GLN A 570 -2.71 52.65 -36.48
N ASN A 571 -3.92 53.10 -36.11
CA ASN A 571 -5.11 52.37 -35.67
C ASN A 571 -5.52 51.23 -36.60
N VAL A 572 -6.09 50.14 -36.04
CA VAL A 572 -7.42 49.62 -36.43
C VAL A 572 -8.09 48.92 -35.23
N GLN A 573 -9.38 49.19 -35.09
CA GLN A 573 -10.32 48.81 -34.04
C GLN A 573 -10.71 47.33 -33.97
N ASN A 574 -11.09 46.92 -32.77
CA ASN A 574 -12.23 46.08 -32.36
C ASN A 574 -12.62 44.84 -33.19
N ASN A 575 -12.62 43.69 -32.52
CA ASN A 575 -13.89 42.96 -32.36
C ASN A 575 -13.93 42.13 -31.06
N SER A 576 -15.02 42.37 -30.34
CA SER A 576 -15.44 41.86 -29.05
C SER A 576 -15.90 40.40 -29.07
N ILE A 577 -15.54 39.62 -28.05
CA ILE A 577 -16.36 38.49 -27.58
C ILE A 577 -16.46 38.57 -26.05
N SER A 578 -17.69 38.78 -25.60
CA SER A 578 -18.19 38.93 -24.24
C SER A 578 -18.02 37.66 -23.40
N ILE A 579 -17.42 37.80 -22.22
CA ILE A 579 -17.52 36.84 -21.12
C ILE A 579 -18.36 37.53 -20.03
N ASP A 580 -19.55 36.99 -19.78
CA ASP A 580 -20.44 37.45 -18.72
C ASP A 580 -19.79 37.23 -17.34
N THR A 581 -19.37 38.34 -16.74
CA THR A 581 -19.03 38.50 -15.33
C THR A 581 -20.32 38.59 -14.51
N TYR A 582 -20.47 37.72 -13.51
CA TYR A 582 -21.30 38.02 -12.35
C TYR A 582 -20.37 38.28 -11.16
N ASP A 583 -20.06 39.56 -10.97
CA ASP A 583 -19.60 40.13 -9.71
C ASP A 583 -20.73 40.14 -8.69
N ILE A 584 -20.43 39.78 -7.44
CA ILE A 584 -21.04 40.43 -6.27
C ILE A 584 -19.94 40.67 -5.24
N THR A 585 -19.73 41.96 -4.98
CA THR A 585 -18.80 42.61 -4.06
C THR A 585 -19.16 42.46 -2.59
N ASP A 586 -18.14 42.61 -1.75
CA ASP A 586 -18.12 42.69 -0.28
C ASP A 586 -19.06 43.74 0.34
N ASN A 587 -19.63 43.45 1.52
CA ASN A 587 -19.25 44.06 2.80
C ASN A 587 -20.30 43.80 3.91
N MET A 588 -19.80 43.68 5.15
CA MET A 588 -20.56 43.43 6.37
C MET A 588 -21.33 44.67 6.88
N ASP A 589 -22.26 44.40 7.82
CA ASP A 589 -22.97 45.32 8.71
C ASP A 589 -24.23 46.03 8.18
N SER A 590 -25.32 45.26 8.04
CA SER A 590 -26.71 45.76 8.18
C SER A 590 -27.80 44.66 8.28
N GLU A 591 -27.45 43.40 8.54
CA GLU A 591 -28.34 42.24 8.28
C GLU A 591 -29.44 41.92 9.31
N ALA A 592 -29.62 42.70 10.38
CA ALA A 592 -30.60 42.36 11.42
C ALA A 592 -32.06 42.76 11.10
N LYS A 593 -32.32 43.59 10.07
CA LYS A 593 -33.69 44.03 9.71
C LYS A 593 -34.22 43.55 8.36
N ILE A 594 -33.36 43.09 7.44
CA ILE A 594 -33.76 42.71 6.06
C ILE A 594 -34.08 41.20 5.92
N ASN A 595 -33.58 40.35 6.81
CA ASN A 595 -33.74 38.89 6.72
C ASN A 595 -35.11 38.34 7.19
N SER A 596 -36.00 39.14 7.80
CA SER A 596 -37.30 38.62 8.26
C SER A 596 -38.31 38.48 7.10
N THR A 597 -38.36 39.46 6.19
CA THR A 597 -39.36 39.51 5.11
C THR A 597 -39.11 38.42 4.05
N THR A 598 -37.84 38.21 3.66
CA THR A 598 -37.45 37.20 2.64
C THR A 598 -37.51 35.76 3.16
N SER A 599 -37.30 35.56 4.46
CA SER A 599 -37.45 34.24 5.11
C SER A 599 -38.92 33.87 5.26
N ALA A 600 -39.78 34.84 5.60
CA ALA A 600 -41.21 34.65 5.72
C ALA A 600 -41.87 34.32 4.37
N THR A 601 -41.47 34.98 3.28
CA THR A 601 -41.98 34.69 1.93
C THR A 601 -41.61 33.28 1.48
N LYS A 602 -40.35 32.86 1.62
CA LYS A 602 -39.91 31.50 1.28
C LYS A 602 -40.56 30.42 2.15
N PHE A 603 -40.79 30.70 3.43
CA PHE A 603 -41.48 29.75 4.29
C PHE A 603 -42.95 29.59 3.88
N LYS A 604 -43.60 30.67 3.44
CA LYS A 604 -44.96 30.62 2.90
C LYS A 604 -45.04 29.78 1.63
N GLU A 605 -44.10 29.96 0.70
CA GLU A 605 -44.00 29.13 -0.52
C GLU A 605 -43.89 27.62 -0.20
N ILE A 606 -43.15 27.26 0.85
CA ILE A 606 -43.05 25.86 1.30
C ILE A 606 -44.41 25.33 1.77
N ILE A 607 -45.17 26.12 2.54
CA ILE A 607 -46.49 25.71 3.04
C ILE A 607 -47.49 25.58 1.89
N ASP A 608 -47.46 26.50 0.92
CA ASP A 608 -48.33 26.48 -0.25
C ASP A 608 -48.06 25.22 -1.11
N LEU A 609 -46.78 24.90 -1.36
CA LEU A 609 -46.37 23.66 -2.05
C LEU A 609 -46.76 22.39 -1.29
N MET A 610 -46.63 22.38 0.03
CA MET A 610 -47.07 21.25 0.85
C MET A 610 -48.59 21.04 0.75
N THR A 611 -49.35 22.13 0.66
CA THR A 611 -50.82 22.10 0.54
C THR A 611 -51.24 21.62 -0.85
N GLU A 612 -50.57 22.10 -1.90
CA GLU A 612 -50.78 21.62 -3.28
C GLU A 612 -50.52 20.11 -3.38
N HIS A 613 -49.39 19.63 -2.85
CA HIS A 613 -49.06 18.20 -2.87
C HIS A 613 -50.01 17.36 -2.03
N HIS A 614 -50.49 17.87 -0.89
CA HIS A 614 -51.51 17.19 -0.10
C HIS A 614 -52.81 17.02 -0.90
N ASN A 615 -53.27 18.08 -1.56
CA ASN A 615 -54.47 18.05 -2.39
C ASN A 615 -54.31 17.13 -3.61
N LYS A 616 -53.10 17.06 -4.18
CA LYS A 616 -52.80 16.28 -5.38
C LYS A 616 -52.62 14.78 -5.12
N PHE A 617 -51.99 14.40 -4.02
CA PHE A 617 -51.58 13.02 -3.76
C PHE A 617 -52.32 12.36 -2.58
N GLY A 618 -52.99 13.15 -1.74
CA GLY A 618 -53.56 12.69 -0.48
C GLY A 618 -52.49 12.28 0.55
N LEU A 619 -52.87 12.18 1.82
CA LEU A 619 -52.00 11.66 2.88
C LEU A 619 -52.82 10.74 3.80
N SER A 620 -52.20 9.66 4.30
CA SER A 620 -52.85 8.83 5.32
C SER A 620 -52.89 9.54 6.68
N THR A 621 -53.92 9.25 7.46
CA THR A 621 -54.10 9.77 8.83
C THR A 621 -52.91 9.43 9.73
N ASP A 622 -52.32 8.24 9.61
CA ASP A 622 -51.14 7.81 10.36
C ASP A 622 -49.87 8.62 10.01
N ALA A 623 -49.70 8.97 8.75
CA ALA A 623 -48.57 9.78 8.30
C ALA A 623 -48.69 11.21 8.84
N LEU A 624 -49.90 11.78 8.85
CA LEU A 624 -50.19 13.08 9.45
C LEU A 624 -49.94 13.08 10.95
N HIS A 625 -50.43 12.07 11.67
CA HIS A 625 -50.22 11.94 13.11
C HIS A 625 -48.72 11.80 13.47
N THR A 626 -47.97 11.01 12.70
CA THR A 626 -46.52 10.86 12.88
C THR A 626 -45.77 12.15 12.58
N TYR A 627 -46.20 12.91 11.58
CA TYR A 627 -45.61 14.20 11.22
C TYR A 627 -45.85 15.25 12.30
N LEU A 628 -47.11 15.37 12.78
CA LEU A 628 -47.50 16.22 13.90
C LEU A 628 -46.70 15.91 15.16
N LYS A 629 -46.60 14.64 15.54
CA LYS A 629 -45.80 14.21 16.70
C LYS A 629 -44.32 14.55 16.58
N LYS A 630 -43.76 14.58 15.36
CA LYS A 630 -42.37 15.00 15.15
C LYS A 630 -42.20 16.51 15.27
N LEU A 631 -43.16 17.29 14.76
CA LEU A 631 -43.17 18.74 14.90
C LEU A 631 -43.30 19.18 16.36
N THR A 632 -44.21 18.58 17.14
CA THR A 632 -44.41 18.92 18.56
C THR A 632 -43.19 18.63 19.44
N ASN A 633 -42.28 17.76 18.98
CA ASN A 633 -41.03 17.43 19.67
C ASN A 633 -39.85 18.37 19.33
N VAL A 634 -40.02 19.32 18.39
CA VAL A 634 -39.00 20.32 18.08
C VAL A 634 -39.06 21.43 19.14
N LYS A 635 -38.00 21.55 19.96
CA LYS A 635 -37.93 22.52 21.08
C LYS A 635 -36.80 23.54 20.96
N THR A 636 -35.93 23.43 19.94
CA THR A 636 -34.73 24.27 19.79
C THR A 636 -34.51 24.70 18.34
N ARG A 637 -33.85 25.84 18.13
CA ARG A 637 -33.51 26.34 16.78
C ARG A 637 -32.72 25.34 15.94
N THR A 638 -31.73 24.67 16.54
CA THR A 638 -30.90 23.67 15.84
C THR A 638 -31.71 22.43 15.44
N SER A 639 -32.67 21.99 16.27
CA SER A 639 -33.56 20.88 15.92
C SER A 639 -34.55 21.27 14.82
N TRP A 640 -34.97 22.53 14.77
CA TRP A 640 -35.79 23.09 13.68
C TRP A 640 -35.04 23.13 12.34
N GLU A 641 -33.82 23.67 12.30
CA GLU A 641 -32.98 23.71 11.09
C GLU A 641 -32.63 22.30 10.57
N THR A 642 -32.39 21.37 11.49
CA THR A 642 -32.16 19.96 11.15
C THR A 642 -33.42 19.30 10.59
N PHE A 643 -34.59 19.60 11.15
CA PHE A 643 -35.86 19.09 10.66
C PHE A 643 -36.14 19.55 9.23
N LEU A 644 -35.94 20.84 8.93
CA LEU A 644 -36.15 21.39 7.58
C LEU A 644 -35.16 20.85 6.55
N SER A 645 -33.88 20.75 6.89
CA SER A 645 -32.82 20.34 5.95
C SER A 645 -32.80 18.84 5.62
N THR A 646 -33.45 17.99 6.42
CA THR A 646 -33.41 16.53 6.25
C THR A 646 -34.71 15.93 5.70
N LYS A 647 -35.80 16.69 5.70
CA LYS A 647 -37.07 16.29 5.08
C LYS A 647 -36.90 16.24 3.56
N GLY A 648 -37.17 15.08 2.97
CA GLY A 648 -36.93 14.84 1.54
C GLY A 648 -35.53 14.32 1.20
N LYS A 649 -34.69 13.92 2.16
CA LYS A 649 -33.34 13.35 1.90
C LYS A 649 -33.30 12.19 0.89
N GLN A 650 -34.41 11.47 0.70
CA GLN A 650 -34.53 10.38 -0.28
C GLN A 650 -34.95 10.86 -1.67
N ILE A 651 -35.30 12.13 -1.82
CA ILE A 651 -35.69 12.78 -3.07
C ILE A 651 -34.46 13.54 -3.60
N PRO A 652 -33.93 13.17 -4.78
CA PRO A 652 -32.73 13.79 -5.32
C PRO A 652 -33.00 15.22 -5.80
N LEU A 653 -32.11 16.15 -5.49
CA LEU A 653 -32.19 17.57 -5.91
C LEU A 653 -31.90 17.78 -7.42
N ARG A 654 -31.34 16.77 -8.11
CA ARG A 654 -31.11 16.77 -9.56
C ARG A 654 -31.38 15.38 -10.13
N HIS A 655 -32.16 15.32 -11.21
CA HIS A 655 -32.33 14.10 -11.98
C HIS A 655 -31.09 13.88 -12.86
N VAL A 656 -30.15 13.04 -12.43
CA VAL A 656 -28.97 12.67 -13.22
C VAL A 656 -29.33 11.45 -14.07
N SER A 657 -29.24 11.55 -15.40
CA SER A 657 -29.54 10.49 -16.38
C SER A 657 -28.66 9.22 -16.26
N LYS A 658 -27.78 9.15 -15.25
CA LYS A 658 -26.90 8.02 -14.91
C LYS A 658 -26.86 7.73 -13.41
N ALA A 659 -27.95 8.00 -12.69
CA ALA A 659 -28.06 7.64 -11.29
C ALA A 659 -27.84 6.12 -11.14
N LYS A 660 -26.78 5.73 -10.41
CA LYS A 660 -26.50 4.34 -10.08
C LYS A 660 -27.68 3.77 -9.31
N ILE A 661 -28.42 2.86 -9.94
CA ILE A 661 -29.40 2.02 -9.26
C ILE A 661 -28.62 1.22 -8.22
N HIS A 662 -28.84 1.51 -6.93
CA HIS A 662 -28.30 0.73 -5.85
C HIS A 662 -29.04 -0.61 -5.80
N VAL A 663 -28.58 -1.58 -6.60
CA VAL A 663 -29.08 -2.95 -6.56
C VAL A 663 -28.55 -3.63 -5.30
N GLN A 664 -29.44 -4.32 -4.59
CA GLN A 664 -29.09 -5.11 -3.40
C GLN A 664 -28.01 -6.15 -3.76
N PRO A 665 -26.98 -6.37 -2.92
CA PRO A 665 -25.91 -7.34 -3.17
C PRO A 665 -26.41 -8.75 -3.49
N THR A 666 -27.57 -9.13 -2.93
CA THR A 666 -28.20 -10.44 -3.11
C THR A 666 -28.79 -10.66 -4.50
N SER A 667 -29.03 -9.60 -5.29
CA SER A 667 -29.47 -9.72 -6.68
C SER A 667 -28.30 -9.91 -7.65
N ILE A 668 -27.07 -9.59 -7.22
CA ILE A 668 -25.85 -9.72 -8.04
C ILE A 668 -25.35 -11.18 -8.03
N SER A 669 -25.54 -11.91 -6.93
CA SER A 669 -25.17 -13.33 -6.84
C SER A 669 -26.04 -14.28 -7.67
N ARG A 670 -27.22 -13.83 -8.13
CA ARG A 670 -28.16 -14.66 -8.92
C ARG A 670 -28.02 -14.49 -10.44
N ARG A 671 -27.07 -13.70 -10.95
CA ARG A 671 -26.92 -13.47 -12.40
C ARG A 671 -26.16 -14.63 -13.05
N ARG A 672 -26.69 -15.12 -14.18
CA ARG A 672 -26.11 -16.19 -15.02
C ARG A 672 -24.71 -15.81 -15.54
N LEU A 673 -23.93 -16.84 -15.87
CA LEU A 673 -22.49 -16.81 -16.19
C LEU A 673 -22.06 -15.93 -17.38
N GLU A 674 -22.98 -15.36 -18.16
CA GLU A 674 -22.68 -14.67 -19.42
C GLU A 674 -22.74 -13.13 -19.37
N VAL A 675 -22.85 -12.52 -18.18
CA VAL A 675 -22.86 -11.04 -18.03
C VAL A 675 -21.58 -10.56 -17.36
N THR A 676 -20.96 -9.53 -17.96
CA THR A 676 -19.65 -8.94 -17.58
C THR A 676 -19.47 -8.80 -16.07
N ARG A 677 -18.54 -9.57 -15.51
CA ARG A 677 -18.09 -9.43 -14.12
C ARG A 677 -17.15 -8.23 -14.04
N GLY A 678 -17.53 -7.20 -13.29
CA GLY A 678 -16.69 -6.01 -13.11
C GLY A 678 -15.29 -6.34 -12.59
N SER A 679 -14.30 -5.53 -12.96
CA SER A 679 -12.84 -5.74 -12.81
C SER A 679 -12.27 -5.80 -11.37
N LYS A 680 -13.10 -6.04 -10.35
CA LYS A 680 -12.64 -6.15 -8.96
C LYS A 680 -12.90 -7.56 -8.45
N ARG A 681 -11.82 -8.19 -7.94
CA ARG A 681 -11.84 -9.42 -7.13
C ARG A 681 -13.01 -9.32 -6.13
N LEU A 682 -13.86 -10.35 -6.07
CA LEU A 682 -14.97 -10.44 -5.12
C LEU A 682 -14.42 -10.29 -3.70
N THR A 683 -14.48 -9.09 -3.14
CA THR A 683 -14.42 -8.93 -1.68
C THR A 683 -15.70 -9.55 -1.14
N VAL A 684 -15.58 -10.53 -0.23
CA VAL A 684 -16.69 -11.06 0.58
C VAL A 684 -17.71 -9.95 0.83
N GLY A 685 -18.92 -10.15 0.32
CA GLY A 685 -19.97 -9.13 0.28
C GLY A 685 -20.24 -8.55 1.66
N ARG A 686 -20.67 -7.28 1.69
CA ARG A 686 -21.20 -6.69 2.92
C ARG A 686 -22.40 -7.53 3.36
N PRO A 687 -22.49 -7.95 4.63
CA PRO A 687 -23.62 -8.73 5.12
C PRO A 687 -24.95 -7.98 4.89
N PRO A 688 -26.08 -8.70 4.71
CA PRO A 688 -27.40 -8.10 4.63
C PRO A 688 -27.64 -7.14 5.80
N SER A 689 -28.34 -6.03 5.55
CA SER A 689 -28.68 -5.01 6.57
C SER A 689 -29.42 -5.57 7.80
N ASN A 690 -30.00 -6.77 7.67
CA ASN A 690 -30.84 -7.41 8.67
C ASN A 690 -30.05 -8.45 9.49
N GLU A 691 -28.84 -8.80 9.06
CA GLU A 691 -27.90 -9.53 9.91
C GLU A 691 -27.30 -8.54 10.91
N LYS A 692 -27.50 -8.78 12.20
CA LYS A 692 -26.69 -8.16 13.25
C LYS A 692 -25.26 -8.65 13.06
N VAL A 693 -24.52 -8.00 12.15
CA VAL A 693 -23.08 -8.16 12.06
C VAL A 693 -22.56 -7.77 13.43
N LYS A 694 -22.11 -8.76 14.21
CA LYS A 694 -21.27 -8.48 15.37
C LYS A 694 -20.14 -7.61 14.85
N LYS A 695 -20.19 -6.29 15.12
CA LYS A 695 -19.07 -5.37 14.85
C LYS A 695 -17.95 -5.76 15.82
N ASN A 696 -17.29 -6.88 15.56
CA ASN A 696 -16.31 -7.47 16.46
C ASN A 696 -14.89 -6.95 16.20
N LYS A 697 -14.67 -6.13 15.17
CA LYS A 697 -13.37 -5.46 14.99
C LYS A 697 -13.47 -4.04 15.52
N ARG A 698 -12.90 -3.83 16.71
CA ARG A 698 -12.69 -2.52 17.33
C ARG A 698 -12.00 -1.59 16.33
N GLN A 699 -12.41 -0.33 16.32
CA GLN A 699 -11.81 0.67 15.44
C GLN A 699 -10.34 0.89 15.84
N LYS A 700 -9.44 0.83 14.85
CA LYS A 700 -8.00 1.10 15.03
C LYS A 700 -7.75 2.60 15.19
N CYS A 701 -8.17 3.17 16.31
CA CYS A 701 -7.95 4.59 16.63
C CYS A 701 -7.72 4.73 18.14
N LEU A 702 -6.48 5.04 18.52
CA LEU A 702 -6.11 5.14 19.93
C LEU A 702 -6.95 6.17 20.68
N GLN A 703 -7.20 7.34 20.08
CA GLN A 703 -8.00 8.39 20.72
C GLN A 703 -9.44 7.94 21.00
N ILE A 704 -10.06 7.19 20.09
CA ILE A 704 -11.40 6.62 20.31
C ILE A 704 -11.33 5.55 21.41
N ASN A 705 -10.30 4.70 21.40
CA ASN A 705 -10.16 3.63 22.38
C ASN A 705 -9.87 4.16 23.79
N VAL A 706 -9.10 5.24 23.93
CA VAL A 706 -8.91 5.95 25.20
C VAL A 706 -10.23 6.55 25.68
N LYS A 707 -10.97 7.26 24.80
CA LYS A 707 -12.28 7.84 25.14
C LYS A 707 -13.31 6.80 25.56
N MET A 708 -13.31 5.63 24.90
CA MET A 708 -14.19 4.51 25.20
C MET A 708 -13.66 3.64 26.35
N ASN A 709 -12.48 3.96 26.88
CA ASN A 709 -11.76 3.19 27.89
C ASN A 709 -11.65 1.70 27.54
N GLN A 710 -11.06 1.42 26.39
CA GLN A 710 -10.88 0.06 25.86
C GLN A 710 -9.43 -0.18 25.43
N PRO A 711 -8.94 -1.43 25.49
CA PRO A 711 -7.65 -1.78 24.90
C PRO A 711 -7.65 -1.46 23.42
N ASN A 712 -6.52 -0.94 22.94
CA ASN A 712 -6.33 -0.72 21.51
C ASN A 712 -6.40 -2.05 20.75
N ALA A 713 -6.90 -2.03 19.50
CA ALA A 713 -6.97 -3.23 18.69
C ALA A 713 -5.55 -3.73 18.37
N LYS A 714 -5.23 -4.99 18.74
CA LYS A 714 -3.95 -5.62 18.39
C LYS A 714 -3.79 -5.61 16.87
N SER A 715 -2.68 -5.10 16.38
CA SER A 715 -2.40 -4.97 14.95
C SER A 715 -2.29 -6.35 14.32
N HIS A 716 -1.44 -7.23 14.86
CA HIS A 716 -1.23 -8.64 14.47
C HIS A 716 -0.41 -9.37 15.56
N GLY A 717 -0.64 -10.67 15.77
CA GLY A 717 0.26 -11.58 16.52
C GLY A 717 0.46 -11.28 18.01
N THR A 718 0.98 -12.25 18.76
CA THR A 718 1.29 -12.15 20.20
C THR A 718 2.63 -11.48 20.50
N SER A 719 3.37 -11.01 19.49
CA SER A 719 4.74 -10.51 19.59
C SER A 719 4.90 -9.07 19.08
N HIS A 720 4.29 -8.12 19.78
CA HIS A 720 4.52 -6.66 19.68
C HIS A 720 4.46 -6.00 21.06
#